data_AF-A0A562C7B2-F1
#
_entry.id   AF-A0A562C7B2-F1
#
_cell.length_a   1.000
_cell.length_b   1.000
_cell.length_c   1.000
_cell.angle_alpha   90.00
_cell.angle_beta   90.00
_cell.angle_gamma   90.00
#
_symmetry.space_group_name_H-M   'P 1'
#
loop_
_entity.id
_entity.type
_entity.pdbx_description
1 polymer ?
#
loop_
_entity_poly.entity_id
_entity_poly.type
_entity_poly.pdbx_seq_one_letter_code
_entity_poly.pdbx_strand_id
1 'polypeptide(L)'
;MPPSAHTPAYQTADLTTCDTEPIHIPGAIQPHGCLLAVDHATGLVVTASENVADLLGVSAADALGQDLRALLGSELTVEAMARAEQEGHEPLVAQVRPAPADPDGLGSLRGREVDVAVHLSADRVVVELEPLADRRGLTYSSARAAMARLVAAGTVSELAARLAEEVRAVTGFDRVMVYRFDADWNGEVIAEDRREDLNPFLGLHYPATDIPAQARRLYTTNWLRLIADLGYRPVPLHPVLDPGTGQPLDLSGSTLRSVSPIHVEYLTNMGVTASMSVSLVVDGQLWGLIACHHYSGPHRPDHEARAAAEYLGQISSRMMAERERSDERERALAGQEVLSKANAALLGAGDRLLEVLVSEPAVRQLVGAHGVALCFDDQITSAGNVPPPETCRRIAELVRRPDGEAAAHDHLADLDPDLAGHARLAAGALVVGTADDRWLAWFRPEQEQEVNWGGDPSNAKLYATEGSEVRLSPRKSFDKWREVVRGHSLPWSPSDLELANSLRTQASTLLLHRSREQIAVAESLQRSVVTDLVAEHRGLEVAATYLPASEYQLGGDWWDTLDLDDGRVAFAVGDVAGHGVAAVAAMTQIRTALRAHLFAGTPATASLDLLDRMMATLMGDQVASAIVVVVDPATGELEIVNAGHPAPLLYGDGPARVLEGDHRALLGVGMGGAVATTATLAPGATLLLFTDGLIERRGRDLVESVEDLRRSGEPGPRAGGTAPWSSALVDSVPGNRDDDTTVLAIRRTSG
;
A
#
# COMPACT_ATOMS: atom_id res chain seq x y z
N MET A 1 -4.31 -40.41 -54.05
CA MET A 1 -5.13 -39.82 -52.97
C MET A 1 -4.20 -39.46 -51.83
N PRO A 2 -3.95 -38.18 -51.54
CA PRO A 2 -3.26 -37.77 -50.32
C PRO A 2 -4.25 -37.18 -49.30
N PRO A 3 -3.86 -37.05 -48.02
CA PRO A 3 -3.74 -38.07 -46.98
C PRO A 3 -5.01 -38.17 -46.12
N SER A 4 -5.31 -39.36 -45.57
CA SER A 4 -6.51 -39.61 -44.75
C SER A 4 -6.46 -38.85 -43.41
N ALA A 5 -7.49 -38.01 -43.23
CA ALA A 5 -7.68 -37.07 -42.15
C ALA A 5 -7.88 -37.75 -40.79
N HIS A 6 -7.02 -37.42 -39.82
CA HIS A 6 -7.43 -37.41 -38.43
C HIS A 6 -8.30 -36.16 -38.23
N THR A 7 -9.58 -36.33 -37.93
CA THR A 7 -10.44 -35.24 -37.46
C THR A 7 -10.34 -35.26 -35.93
N PRO A 8 -9.80 -34.23 -35.27
CA PRO A 8 -9.85 -34.13 -33.80
C PRO A 8 -11.28 -34.31 -33.28
N ALA A 9 -11.45 -34.70 -32.02
CA ALA A 9 -12.78 -34.78 -31.39
C ALA A 9 -13.51 -33.41 -31.29
N TYR A 10 -12.87 -32.33 -31.76
CA TYR A 10 -13.31 -30.94 -31.76
C TYR A 10 -13.01 -30.26 -33.12
N GLN A 11 -13.61 -29.08 -33.36
CA GLN A 11 -13.43 -28.30 -34.60
C GLN A 11 -11.96 -27.87 -34.81
N THR A 12 -11.55 -27.56 -36.04
CA THR A 12 -10.19 -27.05 -36.36
C THR A 12 -9.85 -25.79 -35.56
N ALA A 13 -8.80 -25.85 -34.74
CA ALA A 13 -8.32 -24.74 -33.92
C ALA A 13 -7.54 -23.69 -34.74
N ASP A 14 -7.63 -22.42 -34.32
CA ASP A 14 -6.88 -21.27 -34.84
C ASP A 14 -6.38 -20.40 -33.66
N LEU A 15 -5.42 -19.49 -33.86
CA LEU A 15 -4.78 -18.73 -32.77
C LEU A 15 -5.75 -17.80 -32.01
N THR A 16 -6.88 -17.40 -32.61
CA THR A 16 -7.95 -16.66 -31.92
C THR A 16 -8.76 -17.53 -30.94
N THR A 17 -8.65 -18.85 -31.03
CA THR A 17 -9.28 -19.86 -30.16
C THR A 17 -8.25 -20.69 -29.40
N CYS A 18 -6.96 -20.28 -29.40
CA CYS A 18 -5.87 -21.04 -28.80
C CYS A 18 -6.12 -21.34 -27.32
N ASP A 19 -6.69 -20.41 -26.55
CA ASP A 19 -7.03 -20.61 -25.12
C ASP A 19 -8.20 -21.58 -24.89
N THR A 20 -8.96 -21.90 -25.94
CA THR A 20 -10.16 -22.74 -25.90
C THR A 20 -9.98 -24.11 -26.59
N GLU A 21 -8.81 -24.37 -27.19
CA GLU A 21 -8.50 -25.67 -27.79
C GLU A 21 -8.52 -26.75 -26.69
N PRO A 22 -9.39 -27.76 -26.77
CA PRO A 22 -9.52 -28.77 -25.73
C PRO A 22 -8.43 -29.84 -25.89
N ILE A 23 -7.18 -29.43 -25.60
CA ILE A 23 -5.97 -30.25 -25.75
C ILE A 23 -5.95 -31.54 -24.91
N HIS A 24 -6.84 -31.64 -23.92
CA HIS A 24 -6.99 -32.82 -23.05
C HIS A 24 -7.80 -33.95 -23.71
N ILE A 25 -8.57 -33.67 -24.77
CA ILE A 25 -9.40 -34.66 -25.48
C ILE A 25 -9.08 -34.72 -26.99
N PRO A 26 -7.82 -34.98 -27.40
CA PRO A 26 -7.44 -34.99 -28.82
C PRO A 26 -8.10 -36.13 -29.63
N GLY A 27 -8.54 -37.21 -28.96
CA GLY A 27 -9.04 -38.43 -29.62
C GLY A 27 -7.95 -39.30 -30.24
N ALA A 28 -6.67 -39.01 -29.95
CA ALA A 28 -5.52 -39.75 -30.45
C ALA A 28 -4.32 -39.71 -29.50
N ILE A 29 -3.41 -40.66 -29.70
CA ILE A 29 -2.15 -40.81 -28.98
C ILE A 29 -0.94 -40.73 -29.93
N GLN A 30 0.26 -40.65 -29.35
CA GLN A 30 1.54 -40.82 -30.04
C GLN A 30 1.81 -42.33 -30.30
N PRO A 31 2.40 -42.71 -31.44
CA PRO A 31 2.49 -44.10 -31.90
C PRO A 31 3.53 -44.96 -31.19
N HIS A 32 4.34 -44.40 -30.29
CA HIS A 32 5.43 -45.13 -29.64
C HIS A 32 4.95 -46.03 -28.49
N GLY A 33 3.67 -45.95 -28.13
CA GLY A 33 3.01 -46.86 -27.20
C GLY A 33 1.57 -47.11 -27.63
N CYS A 34 0.84 -47.90 -26.84
CA CYS A 34 -0.57 -48.21 -27.07
C CYS A 34 -1.40 -47.84 -25.82
N LEU A 35 -2.69 -47.55 -26.02
CA LEU A 35 -3.60 -47.16 -24.95
C LEU A 35 -4.85 -48.05 -24.95
N LEU A 36 -5.24 -48.51 -23.75
CA LEU A 36 -6.52 -49.16 -23.47
C LEU A 36 -7.25 -48.37 -22.39
N ALA A 37 -8.53 -48.04 -22.59
CA ALA A 37 -9.40 -47.52 -21.55
C ALA A 37 -10.43 -48.57 -21.16
N VAL A 38 -10.51 -48.85 -19.87
CA VAL A 38 -11.28 -49.95 -19.30
C VAL A 38 -12.33 -49.39 -18.36
N ASP A 39 -13.54 -49.91 -18.43
CA ASP A 39 -14.59 -49.55 -17.47
C ASP A 39 -14.21 -50.10 -16.09
N HIS A 40 -14.08 -49.19 -15.11
CA HIS A 40 -13.56 -49.53 -13.78
C HIS A 40 -14.40 -50.60 -13.07
N ALA A 41 -15.72 -50.59 -13.26
CA ALA A 41 -16.63 -51.50 -12.57
C ALA A 41 -16.65 -52.91 -13.19
N THR A 42 -16.52 -53.00 -14.52
CA THR A 42 -16.67 -54.27 -15.25
C THR A 42 -15.35 -54.90 -15.67
N GLY A 43 -14.25 -54.13 -15.73
CA GLY A 43 -12.96 -54.59 -16.25
C GLY A 43 -12.94 -54.80 -17.77
N LEU A 44 -13.98 -54.34 -18.48
CA LEU A 44 -14.11 -54.48 -19.92
C LEU A 44 -13.48 -53.29 -20.66
N VAL A 45 -12.79 -53.58 -21.76
CA VAL A 45 -12.18 -52.56 -22.62
C VAL A 45 -13.26 -51.79 -23.37
N VAL A 46 -13.29 -50.48 -23.18
CA VAL A 46 -14.27 -49.56 -23.76
C VAL A 46 -13.67 -48.77 -24.92
N THR A 47 -12.37 -48.51 -24.89
CA THR A 47 -11.65 -47.78 -25.94
C THR A 47 -10.25 -48.36 -26.08
N ALA A 48 -9.76 -48.47 -27.31
CA ALA A 48 -8.40 -48.91 -27.61
C ALA A 48 -7.78 -48.01 -28.69
N SER A 49 -6.47 -47.76 -28.61
CA SER A 49 -5.76 -47.12 -29.72
C SER A 49 -5.68 -48.05 -30.93
N GLU A 50 -5.75 -47.50 -32.15
CA GLU A 50 -5.75 -48.29 -33.39
C GLU A 50 -4.49 -49.17 -33.53
N ASN A 51 -3.35 -48.72 -32.98
CA ASN A 51 -2.07 -49.44 -33.00
C ASN A 51 -1.93 -50.50 -31.89
N VAL A 52 -2.96 -50.81 -31.10
CA VAL A 52 -2.86 -51.80 -30.01
C VAL A 52 -2.38 -53.18 -30.49
N ALA A 53 -2.67 -53.53 -31.75
CA ALA A 53 -2.21 -54.76 -32.39
C ALA A 53 -0.68 -54.90 -32.47
N ASP A 54 0.07 -53.80 -32.43
CA ASP A 54 1.52 -53.82 -32.52
C ASP A 54 2.17 -54.46 -31.29
N LEU A 55 1.53 -54.32 -30.12
CA LEU A 55 1.99 -54.90 -28.84
C LEU A 55 1.20 -56.14 -28.46
N LEU A 56 -0.12 -56.15 -28.64
CA LEU A 56 -0.98 -57.24 -28.17
C LEU A 56 -1.26 -58.29 -29.26
N GLY A 57 -1.04 -57.98 -30.53
CA GLY A 57 -1.43 -58.85 -31.65
C GLY A 57 -2.94 -58.94 -31.89
N VAL A 58 -3.74 -58.12 -31.19
CA VAL A 58 -5.20 -58.05 -31.28
C VAL A 58 -5.61 -56.75 -31.93
N SER A 59 -6.56 -56.76 -32.86
CA SER A 59 -7.06 -55.52 -33.44
C SER A 59 -7.80 -54.67 -32.40
N ALA A 60 -7.83 -53.35 -32.56
CA ALA A 60 -8.59 -52.48 -31.65
C ALA A 60 -10.07 -52.89 -31.60
N ALA A 61 -10.66 -53.34 -32.72
CA ALA A 61 -12.05 -53.79 -32.76
C ALA A 61 -12.27 -55.09 -31.97
N ASP A 62 -11.32 -56.04 -32.04
CA ASP A 62 -11.42 -57.31 -31.31
C ASP A 62 -11.12 -57.16 -29.82
N ALA A 63 -10.37 -56.12 -29.43
CA ALA A 63 -10.09 -55.78 -28.04
C ALA A 63 -11.32 -55.19 -27.33
N LEU A 64 -12.22 -54.52 -28.05
CA LEU A 64 -13.41 -53.89 -27.47
C LEU A 64 -14.37 -54.92 -26.85
N GLY A 65 -14.84 -54.62 -25.65
CA GLY A 65 -15.72 -55.51 -24.88
C GLY A 65 -15.04 -56.74 -24.32
N GLN A 66 -13.74 -56.93 -24.55
CA GLN A 66 -12.96 -57.98 -23.89
C GLN A 66 -12.60 -57.57 -22.48
N ASP A 67 -12.45 -58.58 -21.61
CA ASP A 67 -11.91 -58.40 -20.27
C ASP A 67 -10.40 -58.10 -20.36
N LEU A 68 -9.92 -57.11 -19.60
CA LEU A 68 -8.51 -56.74 -19.58
C LEU A 68 -7.59 -57.94 -19.25
N ARG A 69 -8.06 -58.89 -18.43
CA ARG A 69 -7.32 -60.12 -18.09
C ARG A 69 -7.06 -61.01 -19.29
N ALA A 70 -7.96 -61.01 -20.27
CA ALA A 70 -7.76 -61.77 -21.51
C ALA A 70 -6.69 -61.12 -22.40
N LEU A 71 -6.51 -59.80 -22.31
CA LEU A 71 -5.58 -59.02 -23.13
C LEU A 71 -4.21 -58.79 -22.50
N LEU A 72 -4.10 -58.76 -21.17
CA LEU A 72 -2.84 -58.47 -20.46
C LEU A 72 -2.42 -59.57 -19.49
N GLY A 73 -3.26 -60.58 -19.29
CA GLY A 73 -3.08 -61.60 -18.26
C GLY A 73 -3.58 -61.14 -16.89
N SER A 74 -3.88 -62.11 -16.03
CA SER A 74 -4.48 -61.86 -14.71
C SER A 74 -3.56 -61.10 -13.76
N GLU A 75 -2.25 -61.40 -13.75
CA GLU A 75 -1.29 -60.78 -12.84
C GLU A 75 -1.15 -59.28 -13.10
N LEU A 76 -0.87 -58.90 -14.36
CA LEU A 76 -0.77 -57.50 -14.75
C LEU A 76 -2.10 -56.76 -14.59
N THR A 77 -3.23 -57.39 -14.89
CA THR A 77 -4.54 -56.75 -14.72
C THR A 77 -4.84 -56.45 -13.26
N VAL A 78 -4.54 -57.39 -12.35
CA VAL A 78 -4.72 -57.16 -10.90
C VAL A 78 -3.82 -56.02 -10.44
N GLU A 79 -2.56 -55.97 -10.89
CA GLU A 79 -1.68 -54.85 -10.56
C GLU A 79 -2.20 -53.53 -11.13
N ALA A 80 -2.57 -53.46 -12.40
CA ALA A 80 -3.11 -52.25 -13.01
C ALA A 80 -4.37 -51.73 -12.29
N MET A 81 -5.33 -52.61 -11.99
CA MET A 81 -6.58 -52.24 -11.31
C MET A 81 -6.34 -51.80 -9.86
N ALA A 82 -5.55 -52.56 -9.09
CA ALA A 82 -5.23 -52.21 -7.71
C ALA A 82 -4.49 -50.86 -7.59
N ARG A 83 -3.77 -50.47 -8.65
CA ARG A 83 -3.01 -49.21 -8.70
C ARG A 83 -3.85 -48.03 -9.14
N ALA A 84 -4.87 -48.25 -9.99
CA ALA A 84 -5.87 -47.23 -10.30
C ALA A 84 -6.67 -46.78 -9.06
N GLU A 85 -6.81 -47.65 -8.06
CA GLU A 85 -7.48 -47.36 -6.78
C GLU A 85 -6.58 -46.62 -5.76
N GLN A 86 -5.27 -46.52 -6.00
CA GLN A 86 -4.35 -45.81 -5.09
C GLN A 86 -4.47 -44.29 -5.32
N GLU A 87 -4.78 -43.53 -4.27
CA GLU A 87 -4.79 -42.07 -4.33
C GLU A 87 -3.35 -41.54 -4.55
N GLY A 88 -3.08 -41.03 -5.76
CA GLY A 88 -1.80 -40.43 -6.13
C GLY A 88 -1.79 -39.99 -7.60
N HIS A 89 -1.21 -38.84 -7.91
CA HIS A 89 -1.18 -38.24 -9.26
C HIS A 89 -0.02 -38.76 -10.12
N GLU A 90 0.86 -39.60 -9.59
CA GLU A 90 2.00 -40.11 -10.36
C GLU A 90 1.56 -41.32 -11.21
N PRO A 91 1.75 -41.30 -12.54
CA PRO A 91 1.55 -42.48 -13.37
C PRO A 91 2.53 -43.56 -12.90
N LEU A 92 2.00 -44.63 -12.33
CA LEU A 92 2.82 -45.77 -11.92
C LEU A 92 3.45 -46.37 -13.16
N VAL A 93 4.78 -46.53 -13.20
CA VAL A 93 5.40 -47.43 -14.18
C VAL A 93 5.86 -48.72 -13.54
N ALA A 94 5.19 -49.80 -13.93
CA ALA A 94 5.59 -51.16 -13.62
C ALA A 94 6.28 -51.75 -14.85
N GLN A 95 7.46 -52.35 -14.63
CA GLN A 95 8.10 -53.19 -15.64
C GLN A 95 7.48 -54.56 -15.60
N VAL A 96 6.83 -54.94 -16.69
CA VAL A 96 6.16 -56.23 -16.77
C VAL A 96 6.94 -57.12 -17.70
N ARG A 97 7.46 -58.21 -17.13
CA ARG A 97 8.03 -59.29 -17.91
C ARG A 97 6.90 -60.24 -18.31
N PRO A 98 6.85 -60.70 -19.57
CA PRO A 98 5.87 -61.70 -19.95
C PRO A 98 6.04 -62.95 -19.08
N ALA A 99 4.94 -63.44 -18.49
CA ALA A 99 4.93 -64.69 -17.75
C ALA A 99 5.29 -65.85 -18.69
N PRO A 100 6.11 -66.85 -18.28
CA PRO A 100 6.51 -67.96 -19.16
C PRO A 100 5.41 -68.96 -19.57
N ALA A 101 4.12 -68.63 -19.42
CA ALA A 101 3.04 -69.60 -19.53
C ALA A 101 1.75 -69.02 -20.13
N ASP A 102 1.79 -68.66 -21.42
CA ASP A 102 0.75 -68.97 -22.43
C ASP A 102 1.23 -68.48 -23.81
N PRO A 103 1.83 -69.35 -24.66
CA PRO A 103 2.28 -68.94 -25.99
C PRO A 103 1.12 -68.56 -26.95
N ASP A 104 -0.13 -68.91 -26.61
CA ASP A 104 -1.32 -68.67 -27.45
C ASP A 104 -2.31 -67.66 -26.81
N GLY A 105 -1.98 -67.10 -25.64
CA GLY A 105 -2.76 -66.05 -24.99
C GLY A 105 -2.59 -64.71 -25.69
N LEU A 106 -3.71 -64.02 -25.96
CA LEU A 106 -3.74 -62.65 -26.51
C LEU A 106 -2.93 -61.63 -25.66
N GLY A 107 -2.63 -61.98 -24.39
CA GLY A 107 -1.84 -61.17 -23.45
C GLY A 107 -0.37 -61.52 -23.27
N SER A 108 0.26 -62.19 -24.23
CA SER A 108 1.70 -62.48 -24.17
C SER A 108 2.62 -61.26 -24.43
N LEU A 109 2.06 -60.07 -24.72
CA LEU A 109 2.79 -58.88 -25.23
C LEU A 109 3.72 -59.21 -26.42
N ARG A 110 3.44 -60.32 -27.11
CA ARG A 110 4.31 -60.93 -28.14
C ARG A 110 5.76 -61.13 -27.66
N GLY A 111 5.96 -61.40 -26.38
CA GLY A 111 7.27 -61.58 -25.76
C GLY A 111 8.07 -60.28 -25.58
N ARG A 112 7.44 -59.11 -25.71
CA ARG A 112 8.09 -57.81 -25.47
C ARG A 112 7.95 -57.41 -24.01
N GLU A 113 9.02 -56.86 -23.46
CA GLU A 113 8.96 -56.16 -22.17
C GLU A 113 8.45 -54.74 -22.40
N VAL A 114 7.56 -54.30 -21.51
CA VAL A 114 6.90 -52.99 -21.57
C VAL A 114 6.92 -52.31 -20.22
N ASP A 115 6.92 -50.98 -20.26
CA ASP A 115 6.53 -50.12 -19.16
C ASP A 115 5.02 -49.92 -19.23
N VAL A 116 4.33 -50.10 -18.10
CA VAL A 116 2.87 -49.94 -17.99
C VAL A 116 2.56 -48.74 -17.12
N ALA A 117 1.91 -47.72 -17.69
CA ALA A 117 1.39 -46.56 -16.97
C ALA A 117 -0.13 -46.67 -16.78
N VAL A 118 -0.60 -46.40 -15.56
CA VAL A 118 -2.03 -46.49 -15.22
C VAL A 118 -2.49 -45.24 -14.49
N HIS A 119 -3.63 -44.69 -14.91
CA HIS A 119 -4.31 -43.62 -14.20
C HIS A 119 -5.83 -43.72 -14.36
N LEU A 120 -6.56 -43.08 -13.45
CA LEU A 120 -8.01 -42.98 -13.51
C LEU A 120 -8.43 -41.70 -14.27
N SER A 121 -9.37 -41.84 -15.19
CA SER A 121 -10.03 -40.74 -15.90
C SER A 121 -11.55 -40.91 -15.74
N ALA A 122 -12.14 -40.19 -14.77
CA ALA A 122 -13.52 -40.41 -14.33
C ALA A 122 -13.77 -41.90 -14.00
N ASP A 123 -14.70 -42.56 -14.68
CA ASP A 123 -15.03 -43.97 -14.47
C ASP A 123 -14.22 -44.93 -15.37
N ARG A 124 -13.08 -44.46 -15.92
CA ARG A 124 -12.21 -45.22 -16.82
C ARG A 124 -10.83 -45.41 -16.23
N VAL A 125 -10.36 -46.64 -16.19
CA VAL A 125 -8.95 -46.97 -15.97
C VAL A 125 -8.24 -46.90 -17.30
N VAL A 126 -7.34 -45.94 -17.45
CA VAL A 126 -6.51 -45.78 -18.65
C VAL A 126 -5.19 -46.52 -18.42
N VAL A 127 -4.90 -47.47 -19.29
CA VAL A 127 -3.68 -48.29 -19.29
C VAL A 127 -2.88 -47.95 -20.55
N GLU A 128 -1.67 -47.44 -20.34
CA GLU A 128 -0.72 -47.09 -21.38
C GLU A 128 0.44 -48.08 -21.38
N LEU A 129 0.80 -48.59 -22.55
CA LEU A 129 1.85 -49.59 -22.74
C LEU A 129 2.94 -49.00 -23.63
N GLU A 130 4.15 -48.89 -23.09
CA GLU A 130 5.33 -48.46 -23.83
C GLU A 130 6.35 -49.59 -23.95
N PRO A 131 6.92 -49.88 -25.12
CA PRO A 131 8.08 -50.77 -25.22
C PRO A 131 9.24 -50.20 -24.39
N LEU A 132 10.01 -51.06 -23.71
CA LEU A 132 11.21 -50.61 -23.00
C LEU A 132 12.15 -49.83 -23.93
N ALA A 133 12.58 -48.66 -23.47
CA ALA A 133 13.64 -47.87 -24.12
C ALA A 133 15.03 -48.34 -23.65
N ASP A 134 16.07 -47.98 -24.39
CA ASP A 134 17.45 -48.26 -23.99
C ASP A 134 17.77 -47.53 -22.67
N ARG A 135 18.12 -48.31 -21.64
CA ARG A 135 18.33 -47.76 -20.30
C ARG A 135 19.62 -46.97 -20.22
N ARG A 136 19.51 -45.70 -19.83
CA ARG A 136 20.69 -44.93 -19.38
C ARG A 136 20.86 -45.22 -17.89
N GLY A 137 21.87 -46.00 -17.55
CA GLY A 137 22.11 -46.49 -16.18
C GLY A 137 22.27 -45.38 -15.15
N LEU A 138 21.15 -44.96 -14.55
CA LEU A 138 21.09 -44.05 -13.42
C LEU A 138 21.54 -44.81 -12.16
N THR A 139 22.63 -44.36 -11.55
CA THR A 139 23.17 -44.98 -10.33
C THR A 139 22.76 -44.19 -9.10
N TYR A 140 22.54 -44.87 -7.97
CA TYR A 140 22.28 -44.19 -6.70
C TYR A 140 23.35 -43.16 -6.34
N SER A 141 24.63 -43.43 -6.64
CA SER A 141 25.74 -42.49 -6.44
C SER A 141 25.61 -41.23 -7.29
N SER A 142 25.15 -41.36 -8.55
CA SER A 142 24.90 -40.20 -9.42
C SER A 142 23.76 -39.32 -8.90
N ALA A 143 22.63 -39.92 -8.52
CA ALA A 143 21.48 -39.20 -7.94
C ALA A 143 21.86 -38.48 -6.63
N ARG A 144 22.61 -39.14 -5.75
CA ARG A 144 23.09 -38.53 -4.50
C ARG A 144 24.03 -37.34 -4.77
N ALA A 145 24.89 -37.43 -5.79
CA ALA A 145 25.80 -36.35 -6.14
C ALA A 145 25.06 -35.15 -6.76
N ALA A 146 24.05 -35.41 -7.61
CA ALA A 146 23.16 -34.38 -8.15
C ALA A 146 22.47 -33.60 -7.03
N MET A 147 21.88 -34.32 -6.08
CA MET A 147 21.24 -33.73 -4.90
C MET A 147 22.20 -32.88 -4.06
N ALA A 148 23.43 -33.36 -3.83
CA ALA A 148 24.43 -32.59 -3.09
C ALA A 148 24.81 -31.28 -3.79
N ARG A 149 24.86 -31.27 -5.13
CA ARG A 149 25.14 -30.06 -5.92
C ARG A 149 23.97 -29.07 -5.89
N LEU A 150 22.72 -29.55 -5.96
CA LEU A 150 21.54 -28.71 -5.83
C LEU A 150 21.47 -28.04 -4.44
N VAL A 151 21.73 -28.81 -3.37
CA VAL A 151 21.72 -28.29 -1.99
C VAL A 151 22.83 -27.26 -1.73
N ALA A 152 23.96 -27.37 -2.44
CA ALA A 152 25.07 -26.43 -2.31
C ALA A 152 24.85 -25.10 -3.05
N ALA A 153 23.82 -24.98 -3.90
CA ALA A 153 23.54 -23.76 -4.65
C ALA A 153 23.05 -22.64 -3.72
N GLY A 154 23.67 -21.46 -3.82
CA GLY A 154 23.41 -20.32 -2.95
C GLY A 154 22.41 -19.31 -3.52
N THR A 155 21.99 -19.43 -4.78
CA THR A 155 21.02 -18.52 -5.40
C THR A 155 20.04 -19.29 -6.29
N VAL A 156 18.90 -18.68 -6.61
CA VAL A 156 17.91 -19.25 -7.55
C VAL A 156 18.55 -19.51 -8.91
N SER A 157 19.35 -18.57 -9.41
CA SER A 157 20.07 -18.72 -10.69
C SER A 157 21.07 -19.87 -10.68
N GLU A 158 21.86 -20.02 -9.61
CA GLU A 158 22.78 -21.16 -9.46
C GLU A 158 22.02 -22.49 -9.40
N LEU A 159 20.92 -22.53 -8.66
CA LEU A 159 20.12 -23.74 -8.52
C LEU A 159 19.46 -24.13 -9.85
N ALA A 160 18.94 -23.15 -10.61
CA ALA A 160 18.39 -23.35 -11.95
C ALA A 160 19.44 -23.85 -12.95
N ALA A 161 20.66 -23.30 -12.90
CA ALA A 161 21.77 -23.77 -13.73
C ALA A 161 22.12 -25.24 -13.43
N ARG A 162 22.24 -25.60 -12.15
CA ARG A 162 22.49 -26.99 -11.74
C ARG A 162 21.36 -27.91 -12.15
N LEU A 163 20.11 -27.49 -11.99
CA LEU A 163 18.96 -28.28 -12.42
C LEU A 163 19.00 -28.60 -13.92
N ALA A 164 19.32 -27.61 -14.77
CA ALA A 164 19.45 -27.82 -16.21
C ALA A 164 20.55 -28.84 -16.55
N GLU A 165 21.73 -28.74 -15.91
CA GLU A 165 22.84 -29.67 -16.07
C GLU A 165 22.45 -31.11 -15.67
N GLU A 166 21.83 -31.30 -14.50
CA GLU A 166 21.46 -32.63 -14.01
C GLU A 166 20.37 -33.28 -14.87
N VAL A 167 19.34 -32.52 -15.24
CA VAL A 167 18.27 -33.04 -16.10
C VAL A 167 18.82 -33.39 -17.48
N ARG A 168 19.73 -32.57 -18.04
CA ARG A 168 20.39 -32.92 -19.30
C ARG A 168 21.26 -34.16 -19.16
N ALA A 169 22.00 -34.33 -18.07
CA ALA A 169 22.83 -35.52 -17.85
C ALA A 169 21.99 -36.81 -17.77
N VAL A 170 20.84 -36.75 -17.10
CA VAL A 170 19.93 -37.90 -16.92
C VAL A 170 19.17 -38.24 -18.20
N THR A 171 18.63 -37.22 -18.87
CA THR A 171 17.74 -37.42 -20.03
C THR A 171 18.48 -37.47 -21.36
N GLY A 172 19.67 -36.86 -21.41
CA GLY A 172 20.52 -36.61 -22.58
C GLY A 172 19.80 -35.98 -23.76
N PHE A 173 18.91 -35.03 -23.48
CA PHE A 173 18.47 -34.05 -24.47
C PHE A 173 19.64 -33.18 -24.95
N ASP A 174 19.52 -32.61 -26.15
CA ASP A 174 20.58 -31.75 -26.71
C ASP A 174 20.63 -30.39 -26.00
N ARG A 175 19.48 -29.90 -25.51
CA ARG A 175 19.31 -28.66 -24.75
C ARG A 175 18.30 -28.89 -23.61
N VAL A 176 18.60 -28.37 -22.42
CA VAL A 176 17.69 -28.28 -21.28
C VAL A 176 17.71 -26.86 -20.75
N MET A 177 16.53 -26.31 -20.51
CA MET A 177 16.32 -24.94 -20.06
C MET A 177 15.47 -24.94 -18.80
N VAL A 178 15.73 -24.01 -17.89
CA VAL A 178 14.78 -23.64 -16.83
C VAL A 178 14.10 -22.35 -17.26
N TYR A 179 12.78 -22.43 -17.41
CA TYR A 179 11.90 -21.38 -17.86
C TYR A 179 11.04 -20.91 -16.68
N ARG A 180 11.07 -19.62 -16.36
CA ARG A 180 10.32 -19.02 -15.24
C ARG A 180 9.19 -18.14 -15.78
N PHE A 181 7.99 -18.25 -15.20
CA PHE A 181 6.89 -17.36 -15.52
C PHE A 181 6.96 -16.05 -14.71
N ASP A 182 6.60 -14.93 -15.34
CA ASP A 182 6.37 -13.65 -14.66
C ASP A 182 4.89 -13.49 -14.24
N ALA A 183 4.55 -12.32 -13.68
CA ALA A 183 3.19 -12.02 -13.22
C ALA A 183 2.14 -12.01 -14.36
N ASP A 184 2.56 -11.71 -15.59
CA ASP A 184 1.71 -11.66 -16.79
C ASP A 184 1.72 -12.99 -17.57
N TRP A 185 2.36 -14.03 -17.03
CA TRP A 185 2.58 -15.34 -17.66
C TRP A 185 3.46 -15.32 -18.90
N ASN A 186 4.18 -14.24 -19.18
CA ASN A 186 5.35 -14.36 -20.06
C ASN A 186 6.38 -15.20 -19.32
N GLY A 187 7.40 -15.67 -20.04
CA GLY A 187 8.48 -16.31 -19.32
C GLY A 187 9.83 -16.19 -19.94
N GLU A 188 10.80 -16.45 -19.09
CA GLU A 188 12.21 -16.16 -19.28
C GLU A 188 13.01 -17.45 -19.10
N VAL A 189 13.94 -17.70 -20.01
CA VAL A 189 14.94 -18.76 -19.82
C VAL A 189 16.00 -18.27 -18.84
N ILE A 190 15.85 -18.62 -17.56
CA ILE A 190 16.76 -18.18 -16.49
C ILE A 190 18.00 -19.07 -16.34
N ALA A 191 17.98 -20.27 -16.91
CA ALA A 191 19.13 -21.16 -16.98
C ALA A 191 19.06 -22.07 -18.20
N GLU A 192 20.23 -22.50 -18.69
CA GLU A 192 20.35 -23.34 -19.87
C GLU A 192 21.63 -24.20 -19.80
N ASP A 193 21.49 -25.51 -20.09
CA ASP A 193 22.60 -26.39 -20.46
C ASP A 193 22.33 -26.97 -21.86
N ARG A 194 23.35 -27.00 -22.72
CA ARG A 194 23.17 -27.38 -24.14
C ARG A 194 24.43 -27.90 -24.79
N ARG A 195 24.26 -28.56 -25.93
CA ARG A 195 25.33 -28.87 -26.88
C ARG A 195 25.97 -27.58 -27.40
N GLU A 196 27.29 -27.58 -27.60
CA GLU A 196 28.09 -26.38 -27.86
C GLU A 196 27.74 -25.68 -29.18
N ASP A 197 27.37 -26.43 -30.21
CA ASP A 197 27.04 -25.97 -31.57
C ASP A 197 25.68 -25.26 -31.70
N LEU A 198 24.82 -25.36 -30.68
CA LEU A 198 23.51 -24.73 -30.69
C LEU A 198 23.57 -23.22 -30.36
N ASN A 199 22.60 -22.43 -30.79
CA ASN A 199 22.51 -21.03 -30.33
C ASN A 199 21.97 -20.96 -28.90
N PRO A 200 22.44 -20.06 -28.02
CA PRO A 200 21.92 -19.95 -26.66
C PRO A 200 20.53 -19.30 -26.62
N PHE A 201 19.63 -19.82 -25.77
CA PHE A 201 18.34 -19.19 -25.45
C PHE A 201 18.31 -18.56 -24.07
N LEU A 202 19.39 -18.68 -23.28
CA LEU A 202 19.53 -18.03 -21.98
C LEU A 202 19.22 -16.52 -22.04
N GLY A 203 18.33 -16.06 -21.16
CA GLY A 203 17.87 -14.67 -21.05
C GLY A 203 16.81 -14.27 -22.09
N LEU A 204 16.38 -15.17 -22.96
CA LEU A 204 15.29 -14.89 -23.90
C LEU A 204 13.94 -14.94 -23.19
N HIS A 205 13.08 -13.99 -23.53
CA HIS A 205 11.70 -13.86 -23.09
C HIS A 205 10.74 -14.35 -24.17
N TYR A 206 9.62 -14.90 -23.72
CA TYR A 206 8.60 -15.52 -24.55
C TYR A 206 7.21 -15.09 -24.05
N PRO A 207 6.29 -14.70 -24.95
CA PRO A 207 4.99 -14.16 -24.55
C PRO A 207 4.09 -15.24 -23.96
N ALA A 208 3.14 -14.82 -23.11
CA ALA A 208 2.16 -15.71 -22.49
C ALA A 208 1.35 -16.58 -23.47
N THR A 209 1.25 -16.17 -24.74
CA THR A 209 0.55 -16.90 -25.81
C THR A 209 1.27 -18.17 -26.25
N ASP A 210 2.58 -18.30 -26.01
CA ASP A 210 3.34 -19.49 -26.40
C ASP A 210 2.97 -20.73 -25.57
N ILE A 211 2.52 -20.51 -24.33
CA ILE A 211 2.01 -21.53 -23.43
C ILE A 211 0.66 -21.03 -22.90
N PRO A 212 -0.44 -21.27 -23.64
CA PRO A 212 -1.74 -20.66 -23.36
C PRO A 212 -2.36 -21.18 -22.05
N ALA A 213 -3.39 -20.48 -21.54
CA ALA A 213 -3.88 -20.65 -20.17
C ALA A 213 -4.36 -22.09 -19.84
N GLN A 214 -5.02 -22.77 -20.78
CA GLN A 214 -5.46 -24.16 -20.63
C GLN A 214 -4.29 -25.15 -20.58
N ALA A 215 -3.19 -24.88 -21.30
CA ALA A 215 -1.98 -25.68 -21.21
C ALA A 215 -1.31 -25.50 -19.83
N ARG A 216 -1.22 -24.26 -19.34
CA ARG A 216 -0.69 -23.98 -18.00
C ARG A 216 -1.49 -24.68 -16.90
N ARG A 217 -2.82 -24.69 -17.00
CA ARG A 217 -3.70 -25.44 -16.08
C ARG A 217 -3.41 -26.94 -16.13
N LEU A 218 -3.33 -27.53 -17.32
CA LEU A 218 -3.00 -28.95 -17.45
C LEU A 218 -1.64 -29.28 -16.83
N TYR A 219 -0.65 -28.38 -16.96
CA TYR A 219 0.68 -28.57 -16.40
C TYR A 219 0.75 -28.45 -14.87
N THR A 220 -0.30 -27.94 -14.21
CA THR A 220 -0.41 -27.97 -12.74
C THR A 220 -0.84 -29.33 -12.20
N THR A 221 -1.50 -30.16 -13.02
CA THR A 221 -1.98 -31.50 -12.63
C THR A 221 -1.16 -32.63 -13.22
N ASN A 222 -0.69 -32.49 -14.46
CA ASN A 222 0.22 -33.42 -15.11
C ASN A 222 1.59 -32.75 -15.30
N TRP A 223 2.56 -33.18 -14.50
CA TRP A 223 3.84 -32.49 -14.37
C TRP A 223 4.88 -32.91 -15.39
N LEU A 224 4.64 -33.97 -16.18
CA LEU A 224 5.58 -34.41 -17.19
C LEU A 224 4.88 -34.61 -18.53
N ARG A 225 5.49 -34.09 -19.59
CA ARG A 225 5.03 -34.29 -20.97
C ARG A 225 6.20 -34.64 -21.86
N LEU A 226 6.04 -35.66 -22.69
CA LEU A 226 7.00 -36.07 -23.70
C LEU A 226 6.38 -36.03 -25.10
N ILE A 227 7.15 -35.52 -26.06
CA ILE A 227 6.94 -35.65 -27.50
C ILE A 227 8.18 -36.37 -28.03
N ALA A 228 8.10 -37.69 -28.19
CA ALA A 228 9.26 -38.52 -28.51
C ALA A 228 9.78 -38.31 -29.93
N ASP A 229 8.89 -37.94 -30.84
CA ASP A 229 9.17 -37.60 -32.24
C ASP A 229 8.13 -36.57 -32.68
N LEU A 230 8.55 -35.43 -33.22
CA LEU A 230 7.63 -34.44 -33.80
C LEU A 230 7.07 -34.86 -35.15
N GLY A 231 7.75 -35.75 -35.87
CA GLY A 231 7.31 -36.28 -37.17
C GLY A 231 6.24 -37.35 -37.07
N TYR A 232 5.71 -37.62 -35.87
CA TYR A 232 4.77 -38.71 -35.64
C TYR A 232 3.43 -38.50 -36.37
N ARG A 233 2.78 -39.62 -36.71
CA ARG A 233 1.39 -39.63 -37.12
C ARG A 233 0.50 -39.96 -35.92
N PRO A 234 -0.45 -39.10 -35.52
CA PRO A 234 -1.37 -39.41 -34.43
C PRO A 234 -2.15 -40.70 -34.69
N VAL A 235 -2.23 -41.56 -33.68
CA VAL A 235 -2.98 -42.82 -33.71
C VAL A 235 -4.33 -42.59 -33.06
N PRO A 236 -5.45 -42.74 -33.79
CA PRO A 236 -6.77 -42.47 -33.24
C PRO A 236 -7.17 -43.52 -32.20
N LEU A 237 -8.04 -43.09 -31.29
CA LEU A 237 -8.76 -43.97 -30.38
C LEU A 237 -10.00 -44.54 -31.06
N HIS A 238 -10.28 -45.82 -30.82
CA HIS A 238 -11.43 -46.52 -31.36
C HIS A 238 -12.28 -47.15 -30.25
N PRO A 239 -13.57 -46.78 -30.11
CA PRO A 239 -14.20 -45.60 -30.72
C PRO A 239 -13.63 -44.28 -30.18
N VAL A 240 -13.79 -43.18 -30.91
CA VAL A 240 -13.32 -41.83 -30.49
C VAL A 240 -14.13 -41.30 -29.30
N LEU A 241 -15.43 -41.62 -29.28
CA LEU A 241 -16.34 -41.29 -28.19
C LEU A 241 -16.61 -42.54 -27.37
N ASP A 242 -16.58 -42.38 -26.05
CA ASP A 242 -16.92 -43.44 -25.11
C ASP A 242 -18.36 -43.91 -25.34
N PRO A 243 -18.62 -45.21 -25.58
CA PRO A 243 -19.96 -45.75 -25.80
C PRO A 243 -20.93 -45.56 -24.63
N GLY A 244 -20.43 -45.48 -23.40
CA GLY A 244 -21.25 -45.34 -22.20
C GLY A 244 -21.62 -43.88 -21.90
N THR A 245 -20.70 -42.94 -22.12
CA THR A 245 -20.90 -41.52 -21.78
C THR A 245 -21.22 -40.63 -23.00
N GLY A 246 -20.89 -41.09 -24.21
CA GLY A 246 -20.98 -40.28 -25.43
C GLY A 246 -19.97 -39.12 -25.49
N GLN A 247 -19.02 -39.07 -24.55
CA GLN A 247 -17.99 -38.04 -24.47
C GLN A 247 -16.63 -38.59 -24.92
N PRO A 248 -15.73 -37.75 -25.44
CA PRO A 248 -14.35 -38.17 -25.71
C PRO A 248 -13.62 -38.48 -24.40
N LEU A 249 -12.69 -39.42 -24.44
CA LEU A 249 -11.86 -39.81 -23.29
C LEU A 249 -10.92 -38.66 -22.89
N ASP A 250 -10.95 -38.25 -21.61
CA ASP A 250 -10.02 -37.27 -21.06
C ASP A 250 -8.64 -37.89 -20.89
N LEU A 251 -7.67 -37.34 -21.61
CA LEU A 251 -6.27 -37.77 -21.63
C LEU A 251 -5.38 -36.83 -20.82
N SER A 252 -5.93 -36.04 -19.89
CA SER A 252 -5.15 -35.11 -19.06
C SER A 252 -3.99 -35.80 -18.32
N GLY A 253 -4.22 -37.02 -17.79
CA GLY A 253 -3.21 -37.84 -17.12
C GLY A 253 -2.38 -38.74 -18.05
N SER A 254 -2.65 -38.75 -19.35
CA SER A 254 -1.99 -39.65 -20.31
C SER A 254 -0.63 -39.10 -20.74
N THR A 255 0.36 -39.98 -20.70
CA THR A 255 1.73 -39.73 -21.16
C THR A 255 1.85 -39.84 -22.68
N LEU A 256 1.04 -40.70 -23.31
CA LEU A 256 0.99 -40.92 -24.76
C LEU A 256 0.08 -39.93 -25.50
N ARG A 257 -0.63 -39.04 -24.79
CA ARG A 257 -1.57 -38.09 -25.40
C ARG A 257 -0.96 -37.37 -26.60
N SER A 258 -1.70 -37.36 -27.72
CA SER A 258 -1.31 -36.54 -28.89
C SER A 258 -1.40 -35.05 -28.54
N VAL A 259 -0.39 -34.28 -28.95
CA VAL A 259 -0.32 -32.85 -28.67
C VAL A 259 -1.01 -32.02 -29.76
N SER A 260 -1.25 -30.74 -29.47
CA SER A 260 -1.82 -29.79 -30.43
C SER A 260 -0.92 -29.69 -31.67
N PRO A 261 -1.47 -29.80 -32.90
CA PRO A 261 -0.72 -29.61 -34.13
C PRO A 261 -0.05 -28.23 -34.25
N ILE A 262 -0.64 -27.19 -33.63
CA ILE A 262 -0.06 -25.84 -33.58
C ILE A 262 1.26 -25.88 -32.82
N HIS A 263 1.31 -26.60 -31.69
CA HIS A 263 2.54 -26.74 -30.92
C HIS A 263 3.62 -27.56 -31.65
N VAL A 264 3.22 -28.59 -32.42
CA VAL A 264 4.13 -29.35 -33.28
C VAL A 264 4.76 -28.45 -34.34
N GLU A 265 3.96 -27.62 -35.00
CA GLU A 265 4.45 -26.65 -35.99
C GLU A 265 5.40 -25.62 -35.35
N TYR A 266 5.06 -25.11 -34.16
CA TYR A 266 5.88 -24.17 -33.40
C TYR A 266 7.29 -24.74 -33.10
N LEU A 267 7.35 -25.96 -32.58
CA LEU A 267 8.61 -26.65 -32.29
C LEU A 267 9.38 -27.02 -33.57
N THR A 268 8.67 -27.38 -34.65
CA THR A 268 9.28 -27.64 -35.97
C THR A 268 9.94 -26.39 -36.54
N ASN A 269 9.34 -25.21 -36.38
CA ASN A 269 9.94 -23.94 -36.79
C ASN A 269 11.23 -23.61 -36.01
N MET A 270 11.42 -24.17 -34.81
CA MET A 270 12.68 -24.09 -34.05
C MET A 270 13.70 -25.18 -34.40
N GLY A 271 13.36 -26.09 -35.32
CA GLY A 271 14.21 -27.23 -35.69
C GLY A 271 14.24 -28.36 -34.65
N VAL A 272 13.33 -28.35 -33.67
CA VAL A 272 13.24 -29.37 -32.63
C VAL A 272 12.62 -30.65 -33.20
N THR A 273 13.22 -31.80 -32.92
CA THR A 273 12.76 -33.13 -33.39
C THR A 273 12.12 -33.97 -32.30
N ALA A 274 12.44 -33.70 -31.03
CA ALA A 274 11.78 -34.27 -29.85
C ALA A 274 11.79 -33.26 -28.70
N SER A 275 10.79 -33.30 -27.82
CA SER A 275 10.67 -32.37 -26.72
C SER A 275 10.16 -33.04 -25.45
N MET A 276 10.64 -32.61 -24.29
CA MET A 276 10.09 -32.99 -23.00
C MET A 276 9.97 -31.76 -22.12
N SER A 277 8.93 -31.69 -21.30
CA SER A 277 8.77 -30.64 -20.31
C SER A 277 8.42 -31.21 -18.95
N VAL A 278 9.01 -30.65 -17.89
CA VAL A 278 8.68 -30.93 -16.49
C VAL A 278 8.16 -29.66 -15.83
N SER A 279 7.04 -29.73 -15.14
CA SER A 279 6.45 -28.62 -14.41
C SER A 279 7.19 -28.33 -13.11
N LEU A 280 7.48 -27.05 -12.87
CA LEU A 280 7.95 -26.56 -11.58
C LEU A 280 6.76 -25.94 -10.86
N VAL A 281 6.19 -26.66 -9.90
CA VAL A 281 5.00 -26.24 -9.16
C VAL A 281 5.38 -25.86 -7.73
N VAL A 282 4.86 -24.73 -7.26
CA VAL A 282 5.04 -24.19 -5.91
C VAL A 282 3.67 -23.81 -5.37
N ASP A 283 3.28 -24.35 -4.22
CA ASP A 283 2.00 -24.05 -3.55
C ASP A 283 0.77 -24.19 -4.48
N GLY A 284 0.80 -25.18 -5.38
CA GLY A 284 -0.26 -25.46 -6.36
C GLY A 284 -0.27 -24.55 -7.59
N GLN A 285 0.67 -23.61 -7.70
CA GLN A 285 0.83 -22.71 -8.85
C GLN A 285 2.03 -23.10 -9.70
N LEU A 286 1.90 -22.92 -11.02
CA LEU A 286 2.97 -23.18 -11.97
C LEU A 286 4.00 -22.03 -11.91
N TRP A 287 5.13 -22.28 -11.25
CA TRP A 287 6.24 -21.33 -11.12
C TRP A 287 7.06 -21.26 -12.41
N GLY A 288 7.23 -22.40 -13.08
CA GLY A 288 8.05 -22.50 -14.28
C GLY A 288 8.01 -23.88 -14.92
N LEU A 289 8.90 -24.11 -15.89
CA LEU A 289 9.08 -25.37 -16.59
C LEU A 289 10.56 -25.69 -16.75
N ILE A 290 10.91 -26.96 -16.68
CA ILE A 290 12.13 -27.48 -17.29
C ILE A 290 11.77 -27.86 -18.73
N ALA A 291 12.31 -27.16 -19.71
CA ALA A 291 12.03 -27.40 -21.13
C ALA A 291 13.25 -28.05 -21.81
N CYS A 292 13.04 -29.23 -22.37
CA CYS A 292 14.07 -30.04 -23.00
C CYS A 292 13.81 -30.14 -24.51
N HIS A 293 14.84 -29.90 -25.32
CA HIS A 293 14.78 -29.99 -26.78
C HIS A 293 15.87 -30.92 -27.32
N HIS A 294 15.50 -31.74 -28.30
CA HIS A 294 16.40 -32.57 -29.08
C HIS A 294 16.37 -32.13 -30.54
N TYR A 295 17.50 -32.23 -31.25
CA TYR A 295 17.64 -31.78 -32.63
C TYR A 295 18.13 -32.90 -33.57
N SER A 296 18.42 -34.07 -33.02
CA SER A 296 19.14 -35.14 -33.72
C SER A 296 18.24 -36.36 -34.03
N GLY A 297 16.95 -36.13 -34.26
CA GLY A 297 15.94 -37.16 -34.55
C GLY A 297 15.01 -37.47 -33.36
N PRO A 298 14.28 -38.60 -33.40
CA PRO A 298 13.47 -39.05 -32.28
C PRO A 298 14.33 -39.26 -31.03
N HIS A 299 13.82 -38.84 -29.87
CA HIS A 299 14.48 -39.05 -28.59
C HIS A 299 13.46 -39.38 -27.51
N ARG A 300 13.64 -40.54 -26.89
CA ARG A 300 12.74 -41.07 -25.87
C ARG A 300 13.56 -41.52 -24.66
N PRO A 301 13.75 -40.66 -23.65
CA PRO A 301 14.31 -41.08 -22.38
C PRO A 301 13.46 -42.21 -21.80
N ASP A 302 14.11 -43.19 -21.17
CA ASP A 302 13.43 -44.26 -20.45
C ASP A 302 12.61 -43.70 -19.28
N HIS A 303 11.72 -44.53 -18.71
CA HIS A 303 10.88 -44.08 -17.62
C HIS A 303 11.65 -43.61 -16.38
N GLU A 304 12.75 -44.28 -16.03
CA GLU A 304 13.55 -43.91 -14.85
C GLU A 304 14.19 -42.53 -15.01
N ALA A 305 14.66 -42.19 -16.21
CA ALA A 305 15.19 -40.87 -16.52
C ALA A 305 14.10 -39.79 -16.48
N ARG A 306 12.88 -40.10 -16.94
CA ARG A 306 11.72 -39.19 -16.87
C ARG A 306 11.32 -38.93 -15.42
N ALA A 307 11.15 -39.99 -14.64
CA ALA A 307 10.81 -39.90 -13.21
C ALA A 307 11.89 -39.17 -12.40
N ALA A 308 13.17 -39.42 -12.70
CA ALA A 308 14.27 -38.71 -12.07
C ALA A 308 14.27 -37.21 -12.42
N ALA A 309 14.02 -36.84 -13.67
CA ALA A 309 13.90 -35.45 -14.09
C ALA A 309 12.72 -34.74 -13.41
N GLU A 310 11.58 -35.43 -13.30
CA GLU A 310 10.41 -34.94 -12.57
C GLU A 310 10.72 -34.70 -11.09
N TYR A 311 11.29 -35.69 -10.42
CA TYR A 311 11.67 -35.59 -9.00
C TYR A 311 12.67 -34.45 -8.72
N LEU A 312 13.69 -34.30 -9.57
CA LEU A 312 14.65 -33.19 -9.49
C LEU A 312 13.95 -31.84 -9.66
N GLY A 313 12.98 -31.76 -10.58
CA GLY A 313 12.14 -30.57 -10.77
C GLY A 313 11.30 -30.23 -9.54
N GLN A 314 10.62 -31.23 -8.95
CA GLN A 314 9.79 -31.04 -7.75
C GLN A 314 10.59 -30.58 -6.53
N ILE A 315 11.78 -31.15 -6.30
CA ILE A 315 12.65 -30.73 -5.19
C ILE A 315 13.17 -29.32 -5.45
N SER A 316 13.64 -29.08 -6.67
CA SER A 316 14.26 -27.81 -7.03
C SER A 316 13.25 -26.67 -6.98
N SER A 317 11.99 -26.88 -7.41
CA SER A 317 10.95 -25.86 -7.32
C SER A 317 10.72 -25.40 -5.89
N ARG A 318 10.68 -26.33 -4.93
CA ARG A 318 10.55 -26.01 -3.50
C ARG A 318 11.77 -25.28 -2.95
N MET A 319 12.97 -25.69 -3.34
CA MET A 319 14.21 -25.03 -2.90
C MET A 319 14.33 -23.61 -3.47
N MET A 320 13.95 -23.40 -4.74
CA MET A 320 13.91 -22.08 -5.36
C MET A 320 12.93 -21.18 -4.63
N ALA A 321 11.70 -21.65 -4.41
CA ALA A 321 10.68 -20.89 -3.67
C ALA A 321 11.15 -20.51 -2.27
N GLU A 322 11.78 -21.44 -1.54
CA GLU A 322 12.30 -21.14 -0.20
C GLU A 322 13.45 -20.12 -0.25
N ARG A 323 14.28 -20.17 -1.29
CA ARG A 323 15.35 -19.18 -1.49
C ARG A 323 14.78 -17.80 -1.81
N GLU A 324 13.80 -17.70 -2.70
CA GLU A 324 13.11 -16.44 -3.02
C GLU A 324 12.47 -15.82 -1.78
N ARG A 325 11.74 -16.61 -0.98
CA ARG A 325 11.16 -16.16 0.30
C ARG A 325 12.23 -15.71 1.29
N SER A 326 13.36 -16.40 1.36
CA SER A 326 14.49 -16.00 2.20
C SER A 326 15.06 -14.65 1.78
N ASP A 327 15.27 -14.44 0.47
CA ASP A 327 15.82 -13.20 -0.07
C ASP A 327 14.84 -12.02 0.11
N GLU A 328 13.53 -12.27 -0.01
CA GLU A 328 12.48 -11.30 0.34
C GLU A 328 12.50 -10.94 1.81
N ARG A 329 12.62 -11.94 2.70
CA ARG A 329 12.70 -11.71 4.14
C ARG A 329 13.94 -10.92 4.54
N GLU A 330 15.09 -11.20 3.93
CA GLU A 330 16.33 -10.45 4.17
C GLU A 330 16.20 -8.99 3.73
N ARG A 331 15.60 -8.75 2.56
CA ARG A 331 15.27 -7.39 2.08
C ARG A 331 14.31 -6.67 3.03
N ALA A 332 13.26 -7.35 3.51
CA ALA A 332 12.31 -6.77 4.45
C ALA A 332 12.98 -6.39 5.78
N LEU A 333 13.87 -7.24 6.33
CA LEU A 333 14.63 -6.93 7.53
C LEU A 333 15.57 -5.73 7.34
N ALA A 334 16.26 -5.64 6.20
CA ALA A 334 17.09 -4.49 5.87
C ALA A 334 16.25 -3.20 5.77
N GLY A 335 15.07 -3.27 5.15
CA GLY A 335 14.12 -2.15 5.09
C GLY A 335 13.65 -1.69 6.47
N GLN A 336 13.37 -2.63 7.39
CA GLN A 336 13.00 -2.32 8.77
C GLN A 336 14.14 -1.66 9.56
N GLU A 337 15.39 -2.04 9.32
CA GLU A 337 16.55 -1.37 9.94
C GLU A 337 16.65 0.09 9.48
N VAL A 338 16.41 0.36 8.19
CA VAL A 338 16.38 1.72 7.64
C VAL A 338 15.19 2.52 8.19
N LEU A 339 14.02 1.90 8.33
CA LEU A 339 12.86 2.53 8.96
C LEU A 339 13.15 2.93 10.41
N SER A 340 13.82 2.07 11.17
CA SER A 340 14.23 2.37 12.54
C SER A 340 15.15 3.59 12.62
N LYS A 341 16.12 3.70 11.70
CA LYS A 341 17.00 4.87 11.57
C LYS A 341 16.21 6.14 11.22
N ALA A 342 15.30 6.07 10.26
CA ALA A 342 14.43 7.19 9.89
C ALA A 342 13.56 7.65 11.09
N ASN A 343 12.93 6.71 11.80
CA ASN A 343 12.11 7.02 12.98
C ASN A 343 12.92 7.66 14.11
N ALA A 344 14.15 7.19 14.36
CA ALA A 344 15.04 7.81 15.33
C ALA A 344 15.39 9.26 14.98
N ALA A 345 15.66 9.54 13.69
CA ALA A 345 15.90 10.89 13.20
C ALA A 345 14.66 11.80 13.38
N LEU A 346 13.46 11.29 13.07
CA LEU A 346 12.21 12.03 13.24
C LEU A 346 11.92 12.37 14.71
N LEU A 347 12.16 11.44 15.63
CA LEU A 347 11.98 11.67 17.07
C LEU A 347 12.92 12.76 17.61
N GLY A 348 14.14 12.86 17.06
CA GLY A 348 15.13 13.88 17.43
C GLY A 348 14.98 15.21 16.69
N ALA A 349 14.05 15.33 15.73
CA ALA A 349 13.97 16.48 14.84
C ALA A 349 13.46 17.76 15.53
N GLY A 350 12.66 17.61 16.60
CA GLY A 350 12.01 18.73 17.29
C GLY A 350 11.23 19.60 16.31
N ASP A 351 11.60 20.88 16.22
CA ASP A 351 10.90 21.83 15.36
C ASP A 351 11.07 21.58 13.86
N ARG A 352 12.13 20.85 13.47
CA ARG A 352 12.57 20.63 12.08
C ARG A 352 12.01 19.34 11.46
N LEU A 353 10.92 18.79 11.98
CA LEU A 353 10.37 17.51 11.53
C LEU A 353 10.13 17.45 10.01
N LEU A 354 9.54 18.50 9.42
CA LEU A 354 9.27 18.59 7.98
C LEU A 354 10.58 18.63 7.16
N GLU A 355 11.60 19.33 7.67
CA GLU A 355 12.93 19.38 7.04
C GLU A 355 13.58 17.98 7.07
N VAL A 356 13.54 17.30 8.22
CA VAL A 356 14.13 15.96 8.39
C VAL A 356 13.47 14.92 7.50
N LEU A 357 12.14 14.98 7.31
CA LEU A 357 11.43 14.08 6.38
C LEU A 357 11.97 14.13 4.94
N VAL A 358 12.57 15.26 4.54
CA VAL A 358 13.12 15.46 3.20
C VAL A 358 14.64 15.28 3.19
N SER A 359 15.35 15.83 4.17
CA SER A 359 16.82 15.85 4.18
C SER A 359 17.44 14.52 4.63
N GLU A 360 16.74 13.72 5.44
CA GLU A 360 17.28 12.50 6.04
C GLU A 360 17.51 11.40 4.98
N PRO A 361 18.76 10.95 4.76
CA PRO A 361 19.06 9.91 3.77
C PRO A 361 18.29 8.60 4.02
N ALA A 362 18.05 8.23 5.27
CA ALA A 362 17.30 7.02 5.61
C ALA A 362 15.87 7.04 5.05
N VAL A 363 15.21 8.21 4.99
CA VAL A 363 13.84 8.33 4.43
C VAL A 363 13.82 8.01 2.94
N ARG A 364 14.84 8.45 2.20
CA ARG A 364 14.96 8.15 0.76
C ARG A 364 15.38 6.68 0.53
N GLN A 365 16.33 6.18 1.32
CA GLN A 365 16.84 4.82 1.22
C GLN A 365 15.81 3.75 1.59
N LEU A 366 14.83 4.11 2.43
CA LEU A 366 13.78 3.23 2.95
C LEU A 366 13.13 2.36 1.86
N VAL A 367 12.87 2.97 0.71
CA VAL A 367 12.20 2.34 -0.44
C VAL A 367 13.08 2.39 -1.70
N GLY A 368 14.41 2.49 -1.53
CA GLY A 368 15.37 2.51 -2.65
C GLY A 368 15.14 3.64 -3.67
N ALA A 369 14.60 4.78 -3.24
CA ALA A 369 14.30 5.91 -4.12
C ALA A 369 15.52 6.79 -4.37
N HIS A 370 15.48 7.59 -5.44
CA HIS A 370 16.54 8.55 -5.77
C HIS A 370 16.14 9.99 -5.48
N GLY A 371 14.85 10.26 -5.30
CA GLY A 371 14.30 11.53 -4.87
C GLY A 371 13.18 11.36 -3.86
N VAL A 372 12.96 12.40 -3.06
CA VAL A 372 11.83 12.53 -2.14
C VAL A 372 11.30 13.96 -2.19
N ALA A 373 9.98 14.14 -2.19
CA ALA A 373 9.33 15.44 -2.09
C ALA A 373 8.18 15.39 -1.08
N LEU A 374 8.05 16.44 -0.28
CA LEU A 374 7.01 16.65 0.72
C LEU A 374 6.22 17.91 0.37
N CYS A 375 4.90 17.78 0.30
CA CYS A 375 3.99 18.92 0.26
C CYS A 375 3.34 19.11 1.63
N PHE A 376 3.50 20.30 2.18
CA PHE A 376 2.86 20.71 3.43
C PHE A 376 2.39 22.16 3.29
N ASP A 377 1.09 22.39 3.51
CA ASP A 377 0.43 23.70 3.37
C ASP A 377 0.77 24.40 2.03
N ASP A 378 0.61 23.65 0.94
CA ASP A 378 0.85 24.03 -0.46
C ASP A 378 2.31 24.40 -0.81
N GLN A 379 3.24 24.24 0.14
CA GLN A 379 4.68 24.37 -0.08
C GLN A 379 5.31 23.00 -0.31
N ILE A 380 6.08 22.90 -1.41
CA ILE A 380 6.81 21.68 -1.77
C ILE A 380 8.28 21.85 -1.42
N THR A 381 8.78 20.92 -0.60
CA THR A 381 10.20 20.78 -0.29
C THR A 381 10.69 19.42 -0.79
N SER A 382 11.93 19.34 -1.27
CA SER A 382 12.41 18.13 -1.93
C SER A 382 13.91 17.93 -1.81
N ALA A 383 14.37 16.68 -1.91
CA ALA A 383 15.78 16.31 -1.92
C ALA A 383 16.06 15.14 -2.87
N GLY A 384 17.28 15.11 -3.41
CA GLY A 384 17.71 14.10 -4.38
C GLY A 384 17.27 14.44 -5.80
N ASN A 385 17.11 13.40 -6.63
CA ASN A 385 16.71 13.54 -8.02
C ASN A 385 15.19 13.58 -8.10
N VAL A 386 14.63 14.78 -8.22
CA VAL A 386 13.18 15.01 -8.29
C VAL A 386 12.83 15.86 -9.51
N PRO A 387 11.63 15.69 -10.10
CA PRO A 387 11.08 16.62 -11.07
C PRO A 387 10.86 18.04 -10.50
N PRO A 388 10.53 19.03 -11.35
CA PRO A 388 10.08 20.35 -10.89
C PRO A 388 8.87 20.26 -9.94
N PRO A 389 8.69 21.20 -9.00
CA PRO A 389 7.62 21.16 -8.00
C PRO A 389 6.20 20.97 -8.57
N GLU A 390 5.89 21.63 -9.69
CA GLU A 390 4.60 21.51 -10.36
C GLU A 390 4.36 20.09 -10.88
N THR A 391 5.40 19.47 -11.43
CA THR A 391 5.36 18.07 -11.88
C THR A 391 5.21 17.12 -10.69
N CYS A 392 5.91 17.37 -9.58
CA CYS A 392 5.76 16.57 -8.35
C CYS A 392 4.31 16.60 -7.83
N ARG A 393 3.66 17.78 -7.85
CA ARG A 393 2.25 17.92 -7.46
C ARG A 393 1.33 17.11 -8.38
N ARG A 394 1.48 17.24 -9.70
CA ARG A 394 0.71 16.46 -10.69
C ARG A 394 0.89 14.95 -10.49
N ILE A 395 2.12 14.47 -10.27
CA ILE A 395 2.39 13.05 -10.01
C ILE A 395 1.70 12.60 -8.72
N ALA A 396 1.80 13.38 -7.65
CA ALA A 396 1.16 13.05 -6.37
C ALA A 396 -0.37 12.96 -6.51
N GLU A 397 -1.00 13.87 -7.25
CA GLU A 397 -2.45 13.85 -7.53
C GLU A 397 -2.88 12.61 -8.32
N LEU A 398 -2.08 12.17 -9.29
CA LEU A 398 -2.39 11.00 -10.13
C LEU A 398 -2.18 9.66 -9.42
N VAL A 399 -1.18 9.56 -8.53
CA VAL A 399 -0.79 8.30 -7.89
C VAL A 399 -1.48 8.10 -6.54
N ARG A 400 -1.72 9.17 -5.77
CA ARG A 400 -2.21 9.07 -4.39
C ARG A 400 -3.60 8.45 -4.33
N ARG A 401 -3.82 7.59 -3.33
CA ARG A 401 -5.15 7.06 -3.01
C ARG A 401 -5.98 8.05 -2.17
N PRO A 402 -7.32 8.07 -2.31
CA PRO A 402 -8.19 8.93 -1.50
C PRO A 402 -8.12 8.69 0.02
N ASP A 403 -7.78 7.48 0.45
CA ASP A 403 -7.58 7.11 1.86
C ASP A 403 -6.17 7.49 2.39
N GLY A 404 -5.33 8.06 1.54
CA GLY A 404 -3.96 8.46 1.84
C GLY A 404 -2.98 7.30 2.02
N GLU A 405 -3.40 6.04 1.87
CA GLU A 405 -2.49 4.89 1.94
C GLU A 405 -1.45 4.94 0.83
N ALA A 406 -0.31 4.27 1.06
CA ALA A 406 0.73 4.11 0.06
C ALA A 406 0.16 3.55 -1.25
N ALA A 407 0.44 4.27 -2.33
CA ALA A 407 0.16 3.87 -3.69
C ALA A 407 1.39 4.12 -4.54
N ALA A 408 1.61 3.28 -5.55
CA ALA A 408 2.79 3.37 -6.37
C ALA A 408 2.49 3.04 -7.84
N HIS A 409 3.29 3.60 -8.73
CA HIS A 409 3.30 3.30 -10.15
C HIS A 409 4.77 3.27 -10.61
N ASP A 410 5.16 2.32 -11.43
CA ASP A 410 6.54 2.16 -11.92
C ASP A 410 6.76 2.75 -13.32
N HIS A 411 5.67 3.04 -14.06
CA HIS A 411 5.67 3.72 -15.36
C HIS A 411 4.68 4.90 -15.44
N LEU A 412 5.10 6.09 -15.02
CA LEU A 412 4.21 7.26 -14.90
C LEU A 412 3.59 7.75 -16.22
N ALA A 413 4.19 7.42 -17.37
CA ALA A 413 3.64 7.82 -18.67
C ALA A 413 2.32 7.11 -19.03
N ASP A 414 2.00 5.98 -18.38
CA ASP A 414 0.70 5.31 -18.54
C ASP A 414 -0.45 6.12 -17.93
N LEU A 415 -0.17 6.82 -16.83
CA LEU A 415 -1.14 7.71 -16.19
C LEU A 415 -1.29 9.02 -16.96
N ASP A 416 -0.17 9.52 -17.48
CA ASP A 416 -0.12 10.79 -18.18
C ASP A 416 1.07 10.88 -19.15
N PRO A 417 0.84 10.88 -20.48
CA PRO A 417 1.91 10.89 -21.47
C PRO A 417 2.87 12.07 -21.37
N ASP A 418 2.45 13.21 -20.81
CA ASP A 418 3.32 14.38 -20.63
C ASP A 418 4.46 14.10 -19.63
N LEU A 419 4.28 13.13 -18.73
CA LEU A 419 5.29 12.75 -17.74
C LEU A 419 6.48 11.98 -18.35
N ALA A 420 6.35 11.48 -19.58
CA ALA A 420 7.44 10.80 -20.28
C ALA A 420 8.70 11.68 -20.41
N GLY A 421 8.54 13.00 -20.51
CA GLY A 421 9.65 13.97 -20.55
C GLY A 421 10.49 14.02 -19.27
N HIS A 422 9.97 13.47 -18.16
CA HIS A 422 10.61 13.46 -16.84
C HIS A 422 11.13 12.08 -16.41
N ALA A 423 11.07 11.06 -17.28
CA ALA A 423 11.40 9.67 -16.94
C ALA A 423 12.79 9.50 -16.29
N ARG A 424 13.80 10.27 -16.69
CA ARG A 424 15.15 10.25 -16.08
C ARG A 424 15.18 10.64 -14.60
N LEU A 425 14.20 11.39 -14.12
CA LEU A 425 14.07 11.84 -12.73
C LEU A 425 13.00 11.01 -11.99
N ALA A 426 11.86 10.80 -12.64
CA ALA A 426 10.73 10.06 -12.11
C ALA A 426 10.07 9.26 -13.25
N ALA A 427 10.49 8.01 -13.42
CA ALA A 427 9.78 7.02 -14.20
C ALA A 427 8.72 6.32 -13.35
N GLY A 428 8.99 6.15 -12.06
CA GLY A 428 8.03 5.64 -11.08
C GLY A 428 7.97 6.52 -9.84
N ALA A 429 6.81 6.49 -9.17
CA ALA A 429 6.58 7.19 -7.92
C ALA A 429 5.82 6.32 -6.92
N LEU A 430 6.12 6.52 -5.64
CA LEU A 430 5.36 6.00 -4.50
C LEU A 430 4.90 7.19 -3.68
N VAL A 431 3.62 7.25 -3.33
CA VAL A 431 3.00 8.41 -2.66
C VAL A 431 2.18 7.96 -1.46
N VAL A 432 2.34 8.65 -0.34
CA VAL A 432 1.52 8.54 0.87
C VAL A 432 0.92 9.91 1.21
N GLY A 433 -0.28 9.95 1.79
CA GLY A 433 -0.96 11.19 2.15
C GLY A 433 -1.74 11.12 3.46
N THR A 434 -2.17 12.28 3.96
CA THR A 434 -2.99 12.39 5.18
C THR A 434 -4.28 13.19 4.98
N ALA A 435 -4.24 14.22 4.13
CA ALA A 435 -5.35 15.09 3.74
C ALA A 435 -5.17 15.54 2.28
N ASP A 436 -6.13 16.28 1.72
CA ASP A 436 -6.15 16.63 0.30
C ASP A 436 -4.88 17.37 -0.19
N ASP A 437 -4.22 18.13 0.69
CA ASP A 437 -3.06 18.97 0.32
C ASP A 437 -1.73 18.53 0.98
N ARG A 438 -1.70 17.38 1.67
CA ARG A 438 -0.51 16.89 2.41
C ARG A 438 -0.09 15.51 1.94
N TRP A 439 1.11 15.43 1.39
CA TRP A 439 1.65 14.18 0.83
C TRP A 439 3.17 14.14 0.90
N LEU A 440 3.69 12.91 0.95
CA LEU A 440 5.10 12.58 0.81
C LEU A 440 5.24 11.61 -0.37
N ALA A 441 6.12 11.95 -1.30
CA ALA A 441 6.33 11.21 -2.54
C ALA A 441 7.80 10.82 -2.70
N TRP A 442 8.04 9.59 -3.13
CA TRP A 442 9.35 9.06 -3.51
C TRP A 442 9.40 8.83 -5.00
N PHE A 443 10.55 9.07 -5.61
CA PHE A 443 10.74 8.95 -7.06
C PHE A 443 11.92 8.04 -7.40
N ARG A 444 11.70 7.16 -8.39
CA ARG A 444 12.72 6.32 -9.01
C ARG A 444 12.91 6.75 -10.48
N PRO A 445 14.16 6.87 -10.95
CA PRO A 445 14.44 7.23 -12.33
C PRO A 445 14.14 6.04 -13.25
N GLU A 446 14.07 6.32 -14.54
CA GLU A 446 14.04 5.30 -15.59
C GLU A 446 15.26 4.40 -15.47
N GLN A 447 15.02 3.09 -15.53
CA GLN A 447 16.06 2.11 -15.74
C GLN A 447 15.77 1.43 -17.07
N GLU A 448 16.59 1.73 -18.09
CA GLU A 448 16.47 1.07 -19.38
C GLU A 448 16.67 -0.44 -19.18
N GLN A 449 15.62 -1.22 -19.47
CA GLN A 449 15.66 -2.67 -19.40
C GLN A 449 15.76 -3.21 -20.83
N GLU A 450 16.82 -3.96 -21.11
CA GLU A 450 16.96 -4.69 -22.36
C GLU A 450 16.24 -6.03 -22.23
N VAL A 451 15.02 -6.13 -22.75
CA VAL A 451 14.29 -7.38 -22.82
C VAL A 451 14.60 -8.04 -24.16
N ASN A 452 15.29 -9.17 -24.09
CA ASN A 452 15.63 -9.94 -25.27
C ASN A 452 14.52 -10.96 -25.52
N TRP A 453 13.74 -10.80 -26.56
CA TRP A 453 12.67 -11.72 -26.92
C TRP A 453 13.14 -12.79 -27.92
N GLY A 454 12.60 -14.00 -27.80
CA GLY A 454 12.80 -15.11 -28.75
C GLY A 454 12.00 -14.96 -30.07
N GLY A 455 11.90 -13.73 -30.57
CA GLY A 455 11.06 -13.28 -31.70
C GLY A 455 10.36 -11.95 -31.38
N ASP A 456 9.84 -11.24 -32.39
CA ASP A 456 9.12 -9.97 -32.19
C ASP A 456 7.75 -10.21 -31.51
N PRO A 457 7.51 -9.68 -30.28
CA PRO A 457 6.29 -9.91 -29.52
C PRO A 457 5.06 -9.19 -30.11
N SER A 458 5.25 -8.16 -30.93
CA SER A 458 4.16 -7.40 -31.56
C SER A 458 3.48 -8.17 -32.70
N ASN A 459 4.21 -9.07 -33.36
CA ASN A 459 3.66 -9.93 -34.41
C ASN A 459 2.56 -10.85 -33.86
N ALA A 460 2.67 -11.32 -32.62
CA ALA A 460 1.60 -12.10 -31.97
C ALA A 460 0.27 -11.32 -31.88
N LYS A 461 0.32 -9.98 -31.77
CA LYS A 461 -0.86 -9.08 -31.71
C LYS A 461 -1.40 -8.72 -33.11
N LEU A 462 -0.53 -8.49 -34.09
CA LEU A 462 -0.90 -8.09 -35.47
C LEU A 462 -1.71 -9.18 -36.19
N TYR A 463 -1.39 -10.44 -35.96
CA TYR A 463 -2.06 -11.57 -36.58
C TYR A 463 -3.52 -11.75 -36.15
N ALA A 464 -3.90 -11.32 -34.93
CA ALA A 464 -5.28 -11.39 -34.44
C ALA A 464 -6.26 -10.45 -35.21
N THR A 465 -5.76 -9.56 -36.07
CA THR A 465 -6.53 -8.51 -36.74
C THR A 465 -6.98 -8.87 -38.17
N GLU A 466 -6.47 -9.95 -38.77
CA GLU A 466 -6.75 -10.32 -40.18
C GLU A 466 -7.77 -11.46 -40.34
N GLY A 467 -9.07 -11.17 -40.11
CA GLY A 467 -10.22 -11.89 -40.71
C GLY A 467 -10.40 -13.41 -40.47
N SER A 468 -11.66 -13.86 -40.50
CA SER A 468 -12.09 -15.23 -40.14
C SER A 468 -11.72 -16.38 -41.11
N GLU A 469 -10.81 -16.17 -42.07
CA GLU A 469 -10.41 -17.18 -43.08
C GLU A 469 -8.89 -17.45 -43.15
N VAL A 470 -8.07 -16.80 -42.32
CA VAL A 470 -6.60 -16.97 -42.35
C VAL A 470 -6.15 -17.83 -41.17
N ARG A 471 -5.87 -19.12 -41.42
CA ARG A 471 -5.23 -20.01 -40.44
C ARG A 471 -3.84 -19.46 -40.09
N LEU A 472 -3.66 -19.01 -38.86
CA LEU A 472 -2.38 -18.47 -38.42
C LEU A 472 -1.39 -19.57 -38.04
N SER A 473 -0.23 -19.58 -38.71
CA SER A 473 0.92 -20.43 -38.35
C SER A 473 1.68 -19.82 -37.17
N PRO A 474 2.22 -20.61 -36.23
CA PRO A 474 3.17 -20.12 -35.22
C PRO A 474 4.35 -19.40 -35.89
N ARG A 475 5.00 -18.49 -35.13
CA ARG A 475 6.07 -17.64 -35.68
C ARG A 475 7.15 -18.46 -36.38
N LYS A 476 7.61 -17.95 -37.52
CA LYS A 476 8.61 -18.62 -38.39
C LYS A 476 10.06 -18.24 -38.07
N SER A 477 10.28 -17.12 -37.37
CA SER A 477 11.59 -16.69 -36.90
C SER A 477 11.61 -16.65 -35.38
N PHE A 478 12.70 -17.18 -34.82
CA PHE A 478 13.09 -17.12 -33.41
C PHE A 478 14.38 -16.32 -33.25
N ASP A 479 14.67 -15.44 -34.22
CA ASP A 479 15.81 -14.55 -34.14
C ASP A 479 15.64 -13.61 -32.96
N LYS A 480 16.73 -13.41 -32.22
CA LYS A 480 16.77 -12.54 -31.04
C LYS A 480 16.26 -11.15 -31.42
N TRP A 481 15.11 -10.76 -30.87
CA TRP A 481 14.57 -9.42 -30.99
C TRP A 481 14.83 -8.66 -29.70
N ARG A 482 15.41 -7.47 -29.80
CA ARG A 482 15.80 -6.67 -28.64
C ARG A 482 14.79 -5.55 -28.44
N GLU A 483 14.03 -5.62 -27.36
CA GLU A 483 13.25 -4.50 -26.86
C GLU A 483 14.07 -3.71 -25.87
N VAL A 484 14.09 -2.39 -26.01
CA VAL A 484 14.54 -1.51 -24.94
C VAL A 484 13.29 -0.93 -24.32
N VAL A 485 12.88 -1.49 -23.18
CA VAL A 485 11.76 -0.97 -22.40
C VAL A 485 12.24 0.33 -21.76
N ARG A 486 11.61 1.42 -22.16
CA ARG A 486 11.89 2.80 -21.73
C ARG A 486 10.72 3.34 -20.92
N GLY A 487 10.99 4.30 -20.06
CA GLY A 487 10.00 4.95 -19.22
C GLY A 487 9.68 4.21 -17.92
N HIS A 488 10.14 2.96 -17.73
CA HIS A 488 9.90 2.19 -16.51
C HIS A 488 11.02 2.38 -15.48
N SER A 489 10.64 2.43 -14.20
CA SER A 489 11.55 2.34 -13.06
C SER A 489 11.67 0.90 -12.55
N LEU A 490 12.48 0.67 -11.51
CA LEU A 490 12.40 -0.59 -10.77
C LEU A 490 11.03 -0.71 -10.09
N PRO A 491 10.38 -1.89 -10.16
CA PRO A 491 9.07 -2.13 -9.53
C PRO A 491 9.08 -1.86 -8.03
N TRP A 492 7.99 -1.30 -7.52
CA TRP A 492 7.77 -1.10 -6.08
C TRP A 492 7.26 -2.40 -5.45
N SER A 493 7.97 -2.90 -4.44
CA SER A 493 7.60 -4.12 -3.75
C SER A 493 6.47 -3.88 -2.72
N PRO A 494 5.68 -4.90 -2.35
CA PRO A 494 4.70 -4.77 -1.27
C PRO A 494 5.31 -4.25 0.04
N SER A 495 6.53 -4.69 0.36
CA SER A 495 7.28 -4.19 1.52
C SER A 495 7.63 -2.70 1.42
N ASP A 496 7.89 -2.15 0.22
CA ASP A 496 8.13 -0.72 0.05
C ASP A 496 6.88 0.09 0.47
N LEU A 497 5.68 -0.36 0.10
CA LEU A 497 4.42 0.29 0.46
C LEU A 497 4.16 0.22 1.97
N GLU A 498 4.42 -0.93 2.60
CA GLU A 498 4.29 -1.11 4.05
C GLU A 498 5.23 -0.19 4.83
N LEU A 499 6.49 -0.09 4.39
CA LEU A 499 7.50 0.78 5.01
C LEU A 499 7.10 2.26 4.89
N ALA A 500 6.64 2.69 3.71
CA ALA A 500 6.16 4.06 3.49
C ALA A 500 4.93 4.39 4.36
N ASN A 501 3.96 3.48 4.47
CA ASN A 501 2.81 3.63 5.36
C ASN A 501 3.19 3.71 6.84
N SER A 502 4.19 2.93 7.26
CA SER A 502 4.71 2.95 8.64
C SER A 502 5.34 4.30 8.95
N LEU A 503 6.16 4.83 8.03
CA LEU A 503 6.75 6.16 8.17
C LEU A 503 5.67 7.26 8.21
N ARG A 504 4.68 7.20 7.31
CA ARG A 504 3.52 8.12 7.31
C ARG A 504 2.84 8.16 8.68
N THR A 505 2.55 6.99 9.24
CA THR A 505 1.84 6.85 10.52
C THR A 505 2.63 7.49 11.66
N GLN A 506 3.93 7.21 11.72
CA GLN A 506 4.81 7.78 12.73
C GLN A 506 4.94 9.31 12.58
N ALA A 507 5.19 9.80 11.37
CA ALA A 507 5.29 11.24 11.10
C ALA A 507 3.99 11.98 11.47
N SER A 508 2.84 11.41 11.12
CA SER A 508 1.52 11.98 11.44
C SER A 508 1.27 12.03 12.94
N THR A 509 1.67 10.99 13.68
CA THR A 509 1.54 10.94 15.14
C THR A 509 2.40 12.00 15.81
N LEU A 510 3.65 12.19 15.35
CA LEU A 510 4.55 13.22 15.88
C LEU A 510 4.02 14.63 15.59
N LEU A 511 3.50 14.89 14.39
CA LEU A 511 2.88 16.17 14.04
C LEU A 511 1.65 16.46 14.93
N LEU A 512 0.79 15.46 15.15
CA LEU A 512 -0.39 15.62 16.00
C LEU A 512 -0.03 15.88 17.47
N HIS A 513 0.96 15.15 18.01
CA HIS A 513 1.42 15.35 19.38
C HIS A 513 1.91 16.79 19.60
N ARG A 514 2.73 17.28 18.67
CA ARG A 514 3.27 18.64 18.73
C ARG A 514 2.19 19.70 18.64
N SER A 515 1.22 19.53 17.76
CA SER A 515 0.07 20.44 17.66
C SER A 515 -0.68 20.53 18.99
N ARG A 516 -0.87 19.40 19.69
CA ARG A 516 -1.52 19.36 21.01
C ARG A 516 -0.67 20.03 22.10
N GLU A 517 0.65 19.82 22.11
CA GLU A 517 1.54 20.48 23.07
C GLU A 517 1.51 22.00 22.93
N GLN A 518 1.52 22.51 21.69
CA GLN A 518 1.44 23.95 21.42
C GLN A 518 0.12 24.55 21.94
N ILE A 519 -1.01 23.86 21.73
CA ILE A 519 -2.31 24.28 22.26
C ILE A 519 -2.30 24.28 23.79
N ALA A 520 -1.79 23.23 24.43
CA ALA A 520 -1.75 23.11 25.88
C ALA A 520 -0.88 24.19 26.55
N VAL A 521 0.25 24.56 25.94
CA VAL A 521 1.10 25.66 26.42
C VAL A 521 0.37 27.00 26.33
N ALA A 522 -0.33 27.26 25.22
CA ALA A 522 -1.12 28.48 25.06
C ALA A 522 -2.25 28.58 26.12
N GLU A 523 -2.99 27.50 26.34
CA GLU A 523 -4.05 27.44 27.35
C GLU A 523 -3.52 27.61 28.79
N SER A 524 -2.35 27.05 29.10
CA SER A 524 -1.73 27.19 30.42
C SER A 524 -1.27 28.62 30.70
N LEU A 525 -0.78 29.33 29.68
CA LEU A 525 -0.41 30.74 29.81
C LEU A 525 -1.65 31.60 30.07
N GLN A 526 -2.74 31.38 29.33
CA GLN A 526 -4.01 32.10 29.51
C GLN A 526 -4.53 32.03 30.96
N ARG A 527 -4.60 30.81 31.51
CA ARG A 527 -5.10 30.56 32.87
C ARG A 527 -4.23 31.14 33.98
N SER A 528 -2.94 31.41 33.72
CA SER A 528 -2.03 31.94 34.74
C SER A 528 -2.11 33.47 34.90
N VAL A 529 -2.62 34.18 33.89
CA VAL A 529 -2.58 35.64 33.83
C VAL A 529 -3.91 36.27 34.27
N VAL A 530 -5.04 35.61 34.01
CA VAL A 530 -6.36 36.05 34.49
C VAL A 530 -6.59 35.54 35.91
N THR A 531 -6.78 36.44 36.86
CA THR A 531 -7.05 36.07 38.27
C THR A 531 -8.54 35.81 38.43
N ASP A 532 -8.97 34.56 38.48
CA ASP A 532 -10.40 34.22 38.67
C ASP A 532 -10.90 34.40 40.13
N LEU A 533 -10.03 34.81 41.06
CA LEU A 533 -10.37 34.98 42.47
C LEU A 533 -10.51 36.45 42.84
N VAL A 534 -11.75 36.91 42.98
CA VAL A 534 -12.08 38.20 43.59
C VAL A 534 -11.82 38.13 45.10
N ALA A 535 -10.99 39.03 45.63
CA ALA A 535 -10.76 39.11 47.07
C ALA A 535 -12.00 39.62 47.82
N GLU A 536 -12.22 39.13 49.04
CA GLU A 536 -13.30 39.63 49.91
C GLU A 536 -12.89 40.96 50.56
N HIS A 537 -13.64 42.02 50.31
CA HIS A 537 -13.39 43.35 50.88
C HIS A 537 -14.47 43.73 51.89
N ARG A 538 -14.10 44.21 53.08
CA ARG A 538 -15.08 44.60 54.10
C ARG A 538 -15.89 45.81 53.64
N GLY A 539 -17.22 45.71 53.73
CA GLY A 539 -18.13 46.80 53.36
C GLY A 539 -18.39 46.94 51.84
N LEU A 540 -17.78 46.08 51.01
CA LEU A 540 -17.94 46.07 49.57
C LEU A 540 -18.27 44.65 49.08
N GLU A 541 -19.24 44.55 48.19
CA GLU A 541 -19.56 43.33 47.43
C GLU A 541 -19.00 43.51 46.02
N VAL A 542 -18.11 42.63 45.58
CA VAL A 542 -17.37 42.76 44.33
C VAL A 542 -17.59 41.53 43.46
N ALA A 543 -17.84 41.77 42.16
CA ALA A 543 -17.92 40.72 41.17
C ALA A 543 -17.11 41.11 39.93
N ALA A 544 -16.34 40.17 39.40
CA ALA A 544 -15.58 40.35 38.18
C ALA A 544 -15.95 39.26 37.17
N THR A 545 -15.97 39.61 35.89
CA THR A 545 -16.21 38.68 34.79
C THR A 545 -15.24 39.03 33.67
N TYR A 546 -14.47 38.05 33.22
CA TYR A 546 -13.60 38.15 32.05
C TYR A 546 -14.05 37.11 31.02
N LEU A 547 -14.20 37.53 29.77
CA LEU A 547 -14.63 36.68 28.66
C LEU A 547 -13.73 36.94 27.45
N PRO A 548 -12.98 35.94 26.99
CA PRO A 548 -12.12 36.11 25.82
C PRO A 548 -12.93 36.17 24.52
N ALA A 549 -12.40 36.88 23.53
CA ALA A 549 -13.00 37.00 22.19
C ALA A 549 -13.11 35.65 21.44
N SER A 550 -12.15 34.73 21.66
CA SER A 550 -12.21 33.35 21.13
C SER A 550 -11.47 32.34 22.02
N GLU A 551 -11.79 31.04 21.88
CA GLU A 551 -11.16 29.95 22.65
C GLU A 551 -9.64 29.81 22.41
N TYR A 552 -9.11 30.38 21.33
CA TYR A 552 -7.72 30.23 20.91
C TYR A 552 -6.91 31.53 20.90
N GLN A 553 -7.52 32.67 21.24
CA GLN A 553 -6.88 33.97 21.22
C GLN A 553 -6.64 34.47 22.64
N LEU A 554 -5.40 34.85 22.92
CA LEU A 554 -5.01 35.42 24.21
C LEU A 554 -5.23 36.93 24.22
N GLY A 555 -5.86 37.41 25.29
CA GLY A 555 -6.36 38.76 25.41
C GLY A 555 -5.48 39.80 26.11
N GLY A 556 -5.75 41.07 25.84
CA GLY A 556 -5.07 42.25 26.42
C GLY A 556 -5.73 42.81 27.69
N ASP A 557 -7.00 42.47 27.89
CA ASP A 557 -7.87 42.90 28.98
C ASP A 557 -7.44 42.39 30.38
N TRP A 558 -7.54 43.24 31.41
CA TRP A 558 -7.33 42.84 32.81
C TRP A 558 -8.14 43.64 33.83
N TRP A 559 -8.26 43.06 35.02
CA TRP A 559 -8.74 43.74 36.21
C TRP A 559 -7.90 43.38 37.43
N ASP A 560 -7.92 44.23 38.45
CA ASP A 560 -7.25 43.96 39.72
C ASP A 560 -7.96 44.62 40.92
N THR A 561 -7.79 44.03 42.10
CA THR A 561 -8.28 44.59 43.36
C THR A 561 -7.22 44.47 44.47
N LEU A 562 -7.13 45.50 45.31
CA LEU A 562 -6.11 45.62 46.35
C LEU A 562 -6.61 46.43 47.55
N ASP A 563 -6.51 45.86 48.75
CA ASP A 563 -6.67 46.60 50.01
C ASP A 563 -5.45 47.50 50.25
N LEU A 564 -5.69 48.77 50.57
CA LEU A 564 -4.66 49.76 50.91
C LEU A 564 -4.47 49.84 52.42
N ASP A 565 -3.26 50.19 52.88
CA ASP A 565 -2.89 50.24 54.31
C ASP A 565 -3.75 51.22 55.13
N ASP A 566 -4.37 52.20 54.50
CA ASP A 566 -5.24 53.20 55.14
C ASP A 566 -6.72 52.76 55.24
N GLY A 567 -7.03 51.53 54.83
CA GLY A 567 -8.39 50.95 54.89
C GLY A 567 -9.25 51.25 53.67
N ARG A 568 -8.74 51.98 52.67
CA ARG A 568 -9.37 52.12 51.35
C ARG A 568 -9.09 50.91 50.47
N VAL A 569 -9.88 50.73 49.41
CA VAL A 569 -9.72 49.63 48.45
C VAL A 569 -9.53 50.20 47.05
N ALA A 570 -8.47 49.78 46.36
CA ALA A 570 -8.19 50.15 44.97
C ALA A 570 -8.68 49.07 44.00
N PHE A 571 -9.37 49.50 42.96
CA PHE A 571 -9.84 48.69 41.84
C PHE A 571 -9.21 49.22 40.57
N ALA A 572 -8.74 48.32 39.70
CA ALA A 572 -8.20 48.68 38.40
C ALA A 572 -8.82 47.84 37.29
N VAL A 573 -9.08 48.45 36.15
CA VAL A 573 -9.44 47.77 34.90
C VAL A 573 -8.62 48.40 33.77
N GLY A 574 -8.17 47.61 32.82
CA GLY A 574 -7.49 48.14 31.65
C GLY A 574 -7.47 47.15 30.49
N ASP A 575 -7.02 47.66 29.35
CA ASP A 575 -6.85 46.91 28.11
C ASP A 575 -5.56 47.33 27.38
N VAL A 576 -4.83 46.36 26.83
CA VAL A 576 -3.62 46.57 26.04
C VAL A 576 -3.93 46.35 24.57
N ALA A 577 -3.67 47.37 23.75
CA ALA A 577 -3.92 47.29 22.32
C ALA A 577 -3.12 46.16 21.64
N GLY A 578 -3.83 45.28 20.94
CA GLY A 578 -3.26 44.16 20.19
C GLY A 578 -3.70 42.80 20.73
N HIS A 579 -3.16 41.70 20.19
CA HIS A 579 -3.56 40.35 20.58
C HIS A 579 -2.38 39.37 20.63
N GLY A 580 -2.55 38.25 21.34
CA GLY A 580 -1.57 37.19 21.43
C GLY A 580 -0.50 37.39 22.51
N VAL A 581 0.58 36.61 22.44
CA VAL A 581 1.57 36.49 23.54
C VAL A 581 2.20 37.84 23.92
N ALA A 582 2.42 38.75 22.97
CA ALA A 582 3.00 40.06 23.25
C ALA A 582 2.07 40.97 24.07
N ALA A 583 0.77 41.00 23.75
CA ALA A 583 -0.23 41.77 24.48
C ALA A 583 -0.40 41.25 25.92
N VAL A 584 -0.46 39.92 26.10
CA VAL A 584 -0.51 39.28 27.43
C VAL A 584 0.72 39.62 28.28
N ALA A 585 1.90 39.54 27.69
CA ALA A 585 3.15 39.86 28.39
C ALA A 585 3.17 41.33 28.81
N ALA A 586 2.67 42.23 27.95
CA ALA A 586 2.54 43.64 28.26
C ALA A 586 1.52 43.90 29.38
N MET A 587 0.33 43.32 29.26
CA MET A 587 -0.71 43.41 30.29
C MET A 587 -0.21 42.93 31.65
N THR A 588 0.49 41.80 31.70
CA THR A 588 1.06 41.25 32.94
C THR A 588 2.03 42.22 33.61
N GLN A 589 2.91 42.85 32.82
CA GLN A 589 3.86 43.84 33.31
C GLN A 589 3.14 45.09 33.83
N ILE A 590 2.17 45.60 33.07
CA ILE A 590 1.39 46.80 33.40
C ILE A 590 0.62 46.58 34.71
N ARG A 591 -0.14 45.48 34.79
CA ARG A 591 -0.91 45.08 35.97
C ARG A 591 -0.03 44.93 37.21
N THR A 592 1.09 44.22 37.08
CA THR A 592 2.01 43.99 38.22
C THR A 592 2.66 45.29 38.70
N ALA A 593 3.08 46.16 37.78
CA ALA A 593 3.67 47.46 38.13
C ALA A 593 2.65 48.38 38.80
N LEU A 594 1.42 48.44 38.27
CA LEU A 594 0.34 49.22 38.87
C LEU A 594 0.02 48.74 40.28
N ARG A 595 -0.12 47.41 40.46
CA ARG A 595 -0.34 46.79 41.78
C ARG A 595 0.79 47.14 42.75
N ALA A 596 2.05 47.11 42.30
CA ALA A 596 3.20 47.47 43.12
C ALA A 596 3.22 48.96 43.52
N HIS A 597 2.86 49.88 42.61
CA HIS A 597 2.77 51.31 42.92
C HIS A 597 1.71 51.58 44.01
N LEU A 598 0.52 51.00 43.84
CA LEU A 598 -0.60 51.14 44.77
C LEU A 598 -0.28 50.50 46.13
N PHE A 599 0.30 49.31 46.13
CA PHE A 599 0.74 48.62 47.34
C PHE A 599 1.80 49.43 48.11
N ALA A 600 2.66 50.17 47.41
CA ALA A 600 3.65 51.06 48.03
C ALA A 600 3.05 52.38 48.58
N GLY A 601 1.73 52.57 48.49
CA GLY A 601 1.03 53.78 48.95
C GLY A 601 1.17 54.96 47.99
N THR A 602 1.55 54.73 46.73
CA THR A 602 1.60 55.79 45.72
C THR A 602 0.17 56.21 45.32
N PRO A 603 -0.17 57.50 45.28
CA PRO A 603 -1.49 57.96 44.82
C PRO A 603 -1.84 57.42 43.42
N ALA A 604 -3.13 57.20 43.15
CA ALA A 604 -3.59 56.62 41.88
C ALA A 604 -3.17 57.46 40.66
N THR A 605 -3.20 58.79 40.79
CA THR A 605 -2.72 59.73 39.77
C THR A 605 -1.23 59.51 39.44
N ALA A 606 -0.38 59.57 40.45
CA ALA A 606 1.05 59.33 40.31
C ALA A 606 1.38 57.92 39.80
N SER A 607 0.56 56.92 40.18
CA SER A 607 0.72 55.53 39.74
C SER A 607 0.52 55.35 38.24
N LEU A 608 -0.50 56.01 37.64
CA LEU A 608 -0.69 55.99 36.20
C LEU A 608 0.38 56.79 35.44
N ASP A 609 0.87 57.91 35.99
CA ASP A 609 1.96 58.67 35.37
C ASP A 609 3.32 57.95 35.44
N LEU A 610 3.55 57.13 36.46
CA LEU A 610 4.70 56.21 36.52
C LEU A 610 4.57 55.08 35.51
N LEU A 611 3.37 54.53 35.37
CA LEU A 611 3.06 53.43 34.45
C LEU A 611 3.22 53.87 32.99
N ASP A 612 2.74 55.06 32.63
CA ASP A 612 2.95 55.66 31.31
C ASP A 612 4.42 55.80 30.95
N ARG A 613 5.23 56.33 31.88
CA ARG A 613 6.69 56.45 31.70
C ARG A 613 7.36 55.10 31.55
N MET A 614 6.93 54.10 32.33
CA MET A 614 7.43 52.73 32.22
C MET A 614 7.14 52.16 30.83
N MET A 615 5.89 52.29 30.35
CA MET A 615 5.49 51.80 29.03
C MET A 615 6.27 52.49 27.91
N ALA A 616 6.33 53.84 27.92
CA ALA A 616 7.03 54.62 26.91
C ALA A 616 8.55 54.33 26.87
N THR A 617 9.14 53.84 27.97
CA THR A 617 10.58 53.55 28.05
C THR A 617 10.91 52.08 27.76
N LEU A 618 10.07 51.15 28.21
CA LEU A 618 10.39 49.73 28.27
C LEU A 618 9.57 48.84 27.33
N MET A 619 8.45 49.35 26.80
CA MET A 619 7.43 48.51 26.14
C MET A 619 7.18 48.89 24.67
N GLY A 620 8.09 49.66 24.05
CA GLY A 620 8.05 49.98 22.62
C GLY A 620 6.78 50.75 22.21
N ASP A 621 6.16 50.34 21.10
CA ASP A 621 4.96 50.98 20.53
C ASP A 621 3.64 50.48 21.17
N GLN A 622 3.70 49.78 22.30
CA GLN A 622 2.50 49.30 23.00
C GLN A 622 1.76 50.45 23.69
N VAL A 623 0.44 50.48 23.54
CA VAL A 623 -0.45 51.44 24.21
C VAL A 623 -1.52 50.69 24.99
N ALA A 624 -1.97 51.27 26.09
CA ALA A 624 -3.00 50.66 26.93
C ALA A 624 -3.97 51.71 27.49
N SER A 625 -5.23 51.32 27.65
CA SER A 625 -6.20 52.05 28.45
C SER A 625 -6.18 51.52 29.88
N ALA A 626 -6.39 52.39 30.86
CA ALA A 626 -6.58 51.94 32.25
C ALA A 626 -7.40 52.93 33.07
N ILE A 627 -8.16 52.40 34.02
CA ILE A 627 -8.85 53.17 35.05
C ILE A 627 -8.51 52.61 36.43
N VAL A 628 -8.30 53.51 37.39
CA VAL A 628 -8.11 53.16 38.81
C VAL A 628 -9.17 53.89 39.63
N VAL A 629 -9.88 53.13 40.45
CA VAL A 629 -10.87 53.65 41.39
C VAL A 629 -10.47 53.29 42.81
N VAL A 630 -10.27 54.28 43.66
CA VAL A 630 -10.03 54.08 45.09
C VAL A 630 -11.32 54.39 45.85
N VAL A 631 -11.78 53.44 46.65
CA VAL A 631 -13.02 53.53 47.43
C VAL A 631 -12.69 53.52 48.91
N ASP A 632 -13.21 54.48 49.65
CA ASP A 632 -13.30 54.38 51.12
C ASP A 632 -14.61 53.65 51.49
N PRO A 633 -14.56 52.42 52.01
CA PRO A 633 -15.79 51.68 52.36
C PRO A 633 -16.62 52.34 53.46
N ALA A 634 -15.96 53.09 54.36
CA ALA A 634 -16.60 53.71 55.52
C ALA A 634 -17.39 54.96 55.14
N THR A 635 -16.85 55.81 54.27
CA THR A 635 -17.51 57.05 53.82
C THR A 635 -18.28 56.87 52.51
N GLY A 636 -17.79 55.98 51.64
CA GLY A 636 -18.24 55.82 50.26
C GLY A 636 -17.61 56.83 49.31
N GLU A 637 -16.58 57.57 49.72
CA GLU A 637 -15.85 58.47 48.82
C GLU A 637 -15.11 57.67 47.74
N LEU A 638 -15.25 58.11 46.49
CA LEU A 638 -14.60 57.55 45.31
C LEU A 638 -13.57 58.53 44.79
N GLU A 639 -12.36 58.07 44.54
CA GLU A 639 -11.34 58.74 43.73
C GLU A 639 -11.14 57.96 42.43
N ILE A 640 -11.48 58.58 41.29
CA ILE A 640 -11.43 57.95 39.97
C ILE A 640 -10.33 58.61 39.16
N VAL A 641 -9.40 57.81 38.65
CA VAL A 641 -8.31 58.26 37.78
C VAL A 641 -8.35 57.44 36.50
N ASN A 642 -8.53 58.11 35.36
CA ASN A 642 -8.75 57.47 34.07
C ASN A 642 -7.65 57.86 33.06
N ALA A 643 -7.11 56.86 32.36
CA ALA A 643 -6.17 56.98 31.25
C ALA A 643 -6.77 56.41 29.97
N GLY A 644 -7.72 57.14 29.37
CA GLY A 644 -8.34 56.81 28.08
C GLY A 644 -9.21 55.54 28.07
N HIS A 645 -9.63 55.05 29.23
CA HIS A 645 -10.51 53.89 29.40
C HIS A 645 -11.99 54.30 29.43
N PRO A 646 -12.96 53.41 29.13
CA PRO A 646 -14.38 53.73 29.27
C PRO A 646 -14.76 54.28 30.65
N ALA A 647 -15.64 55.29 30.67
CA ALA A 647 -16.09 55.93 31.90
C ALA A 647 -17.00 54.99 32.71
N PRO A 648 -16.87 54.93 34.05
CA PRO A 648 -17.65 54.01 34.86
C PRO A 648 -19.12 54.42 34.95
N LEU A 649 -19.99 53.42 35.12
CA LEU A 649 -21.42 53.61 35.33
C LEU A 649 -21.78 53.46 36.80
N LEU A 650 -22.52 54.42 37.37
CA LEU A 650 -23.02 54.41 38.74
C LEU A 650 -24.52 54.13 38.77
N TYR A 651 -24.90 53.03 39.41
CA TYR A 651 -26.28 52.59 39.63
C TYR A 651 -26.67 52.82 41.09
N GLY A 652 -27.75 53.56 41.34
CA GLY A 652 -28.27 53.84 42.69
C GLY A 652 -29.78 53.94 42.68
N ASP A 653 -30.37 54.66 43.62
CA ASP A 653 -31.84 54.81 43.74
C ASP A 653 -32.48 55.66 42.62
N GLY A 654 -31.66 56.35 41.82
CA GLY A 654 -32.07 57.16 40.66
C GLY A 654 -31.61 56.55 39.32
N PRO A 655 -31.84 57.25 38.20
CA PRO A 655 -31.36 56.80 36.90
C PRO A 655 -29.84 56.62 36.93
N ALA A 656 -29.36 55.56 36.30
CA ALA A 656 -27.93 55.26 36.25
C ALA A 656 -27.17 56.39 35.56
N ARG A 657 -25.98 56.75 36.07
CA ARG A 657 -25.19 57.88 35.57
C ARG A 657 -23.83 57.43 35.07
N VAL A 658 -23.39 58.01 33.96
CA VAL A 658 -21.97 57.93 33.54
C VAL A 658 -21.18 58.90 34.41
N LEU A 659 -20.09 58.43 35.02
CA LEU A 659 -19.18 59.28 35.79
C LEU A 659 -18.10 59.83 34.85
N GLU A 660 -18.48 60.81 34.03
CA GLU A 660 -17.54 61.56 33.20
C GLU A 660 -16.65 62.48 34.05
N GLY A 661 -15.37 62.53 33.73
CA GLY A 661 -14.38 63.35 34.41
C GLY A 661 -13.17 63.60 33.53
N ASP A 662 -12.29 64.50 33.97
CA ASP A 662 -11.03 64.74 33.28
C ASP A 662 -10.18 63.47 33.29
N HIS A 663 -9.61 63.11 32.15
CA HIS A 663 -8.77 61.93 31.99
C HIS A 663 -7.46 62.28 31.28
N ARG A 664 -6.41 61.48 31.52
CA ARG A 664 -5.17 61.55 30.73
C ARG A 664 -5.34 60.81 29.40
N ALA A 665 -4.36 60.94 28.51
CA ALA A 665 -4.28 60.11 27.30
C ALA A 665 -4.02 58.63 27.65
N LEU A 666 -4.11 57.75 26.65
CA LEU A 666 -3.73 56.34 26.80
C LEU A 666 -2.30 56.21 27.37
N LEU A 667 -2.07 55.16 28.15
CA LEU A 667 -0.74 54.82 28.64
C LEU A 667 0.18 54.44 27.47
N GLY A 668 1.44 54.85 27.52
CA GLY A 668 2.44 54.63 26.47
C GLY A 668 2.53 55.77 25.46
N VAL A 669 1.59 56.71 25.47
CA VAL A 669 1.59 57.90 24.58
C VAL A 669 2.55 58.99 25.09
N GLY A 670 2.88 59.01 26.40
CA GLY A 670 3.84 59.98 26.94
C GLY A 670 3.31 61.40 27.08
N MET A 671 1.98 61.61 27.02
CA MET A 671 1.34 62.93 27.06
C MET A 671 0.25 63.02 28.12
N GLY A 672 0.16 64.21 28.76
CA GLY A 672 -0.81 64.50 29.81
C GLY A 672 -0.39 64.00 31.20
N GLY A 673 -1.04 64.52 32.24
CA GLY A 673 -0.89 64.06 33.62
C GLY A 673 -2.21 63.53 34.15
N ALA A 674 -2.16 62.49 34.98
CA ALA A 674 -3.35 61.91 35.59
C ALA A 674 -4.06 62.91 36.53
N VAL A 675 -5.37 63.05 36.37
CA VAL A 675 -6.23 63.87 37.23
C VAL A 675 -7.22 62.96 37.96
N ALA A 676 -7.49 63.26 39.23
CA ALA A 676 -8.48 62.57 40.02
C ALA A 676 -9.83 63.27 39.94
N THR A 677 -10.88 62.51 39.65
CA THR A 677 -12.29 62.93 39.75
C THR A 677 -12.91 62.29 40.97
N THR A 678 -13.60 63.06 41.80
CA THR A 678 -14.25 62.54 43.01
C THR A 678 -15.74 62.30 42.82
N ALA A 679 -16.24 61.22 43.42
CA ALA A 679 -17.66 60.86 43.44
C ALA A 679 -18.03 60.19 44.77
N THR A 680 -19.29 59.80 44.94
CA THR A 680 -19.75 59.10 46.15
C THR A 680 -20.54 57.84 45.79
N LEU A 681 -20.14 56.72 46.35
CA LEU A 681 -20.85 55.44 46.32
C LEU A 681 -21.74 55.34 47.57
N ALA A 682 -23.02 55.66 47.41
CA ALA A 682 -24.00 55.53 48.49
C ALA A 682 -24.18 54.05 48.90
N PRO A 683 -24.59 53.76 50.15
CA PRO A 683 -24.93 52.40 50.54
C PRO A 683 -25.98 51.79 49.60
N GLY A 684 -25.76 50.56 49.14
CA GLY A 684 -26.61 49.87 48.18
C GLY A 684 -26.32 50.19 46.70
N ALA A 685 -25.65 51.31 46.40
CA ALA A 685 -25.27 51.70 45.05
C ALA A 685 -24.11 50.84 44.52
N THR A 686 -24.05 50.69 43.19
CA THR A 686 -23.09 49.84 42.47
C THR A 686 -22.38 50.64 41.39
N LEU A 687 -21.05 50.57 41.39
CA LEU A 687 -20.17 51.09 40.36
C LEU A 687 -19.81 49.96 39.39
N LEU A 688 -19.91 50.20 38.09
CA LEU A 688 -19.54 49.26 37.03
C LEU A 688 -18.38 49.84 36.23
N LEU A 689 -17.26 49.09 36.21
CA LEU A 689 -16.10 49.30 35.36
C LEU A 689 -16.12 48.23 34.27
N PHE A 690 -15.76 48.59 33.04
CA PHE A 690 -15.81 47.66 31.92
C PHE A 690 -14.86 48.10 30.80
N THR A 691 -14.37 47.12 30.03
CA THR A 691 -13.57 47.36 28.82
C THR A 691 -14.47 47.64 27.62
N ASP A 692 -13.90 48.22 26.58
CA ASP A 692 -14.63 48.59 25.36
C ASP A 692 -15.21 47.38 24.64
N GLY A 693 -14.65 46.17 24.75
CA GLY A 693 -15.27 44.96 24.22
C GLY A 693 -16.68 44.66 24.76
N LEU A 694 -17.11 45.27 25.87
CA LEU A 694 -18.52 45.23 26.31
C LEU A 694 -19.45 46.08 25.42
N ILE A 695 -18.97 47.21 24.90
CA ILE A 695 -19.77 48.23 24.20
C ILE A 695 -19.46 48.36 22.71
N GLU A 696 -18.27 47.98 22.27
CA GLU A 696 -17.82 48.07 20.89
C GLU A 696 -18.43 46.94 20.06
N ARG A 697 -19.18 47.32 19.02
CA ARG A 697 -19.84 46.41 18.09
C ARG A 697 -19.69 46.95 16.69
N ARG A 698 -19.34 46.08 15.73
CA ARG A 698 -19.21 46.49 14.32
C ARG A 698 -20.48 47.17 13.83
N GLY A 699 -20.32 48.40 13.33
CA GLY A 699 -21.41 49.18 12.72
C GLY A 699 -22.37 49.83 13.72
N ARG A 700 -22.03 49.93 15.00
CA ARG A 700 -22.79 50.67 16.02
C ARG A 700 -21.99 51.83 16.59
N ASP A 701 -22.70 52.87 17.01
CA ASP A 701 -22.11 54.02 17.70
C ASP A 701 -21.88 53.71 19.18
N LEU A 702 -20.71 54.08 19.71
CA LEU A 702 -20.33 53.79 21.10
C LEU A 702 -21.25 54.47 22.12
N VAL A 703 -21.79 55.66 21.82
CA VAL A 703 -22.70 56.37 22.72
C VAL A 703 -24.02 55.62 22.85
N GLU A 704 -24.53 55.06 21.74
CA GLU A 704 -25.73 54.22 21.75
C GLU A 704 -25.51 52.93 22.56
N SER A 705 -24.36 52.26 22.39
CA SER A 705 -24.01 51.07 23.15
C SER A 705 -23.88 51.32 24.65
N VAL A 706 -23.28 52.44 25.05
CA VAL A 706 -23.19 52.85 26.47
C VAL A 706 -24.57 53.12 27.05
N GLU A 707 -25.47 53.74 26.29
CA GLU A 707 -26.85 54.00 26.73
C GLU A 707 -27.71 52.72 26.82
N ASP A 708 -27.51 51.76 25.91
CA ASP A 708 -28.11 50.42 25.99
C ASP A 708 -27.62 49.68 27.26
N LEU A 709 -26.31 49.70 27.53
CA LEU A 709 -25.73 49.10 28.74
C LEU A 709 -26.28 49.77 30.01
N ARG A 710 -26.30 51.11 30.03
CA ARG A 710 -26.81 51.92 31.15
C ARG A 710 -28.26 51.58 31.47
N ARG A 711 -29.13 51.45 30.46
CA ARG A 711 -30.55 51.06 30.64
C ARG A 711 -30.69 49.62 31.09
N SER A 712 -29.90 48.71 30.54
CA SER A 712 -29.95 47.29 30.86
C SER A 712 -29.53 46.98 32.30
N GLY A 713 -28.67 47.83 32.88
CA GLY A 713 -28.27 47.71 34.28
C GLY A 713 -29.28 48.21 35.31
N GLU A 714 -30.30 48.99 34.93
CA GLU A 714 -31.29 49.54 35.88
C GLU A 714 -32.25 48.45 36.42
N PRO A 715 -32.58 48.43 37.73
CA PRO A 715 -32.25 49.40 38.78
C PRO A 715 -30.95 49.08 39.57
N GLY A 716 -30.05 48.25 39.02
CA GLY A 716 -28.87 47.70 39.71
C GLY A 716 -29.09 46.29 40.27
N PRO A 717 -28.09 45.73 40.99
CA PRO A 717 -28.15 44.36 41.50
C PRO A 717 -29.27 44.17 42.54
N ARG A 718 -30.14 43.18 42.28
CA ARG A 718 -31.25 42.77 43.16
C ARG A 718 -30.77 41.79 44.24
N ALA A 719 -31.70 41.13 44.95
CA ALA A 719 -31.41 40.21 46.05
C ALA A 719 -30.46 39.02 45.72
N GLY A 720 -30.13 38.79 44.45
CA GLY A 720 -29.15 37.79 44.00
C GLY A 720 -27.68 38.24 44.03
N GLY A 721 -27.39 39.53 44.32
CA GLY A 721 -26.02 40.05 44.40
C GLY A 721 -25.47 40.60 43.07
N THR A 722 -24.24 41.10 43.14
CA THR A 722 -23.46 41.75 42.08
C THR A 722 -23.00 40.79 40.98
N ALA A 723 -22.70 39.53 41.33
CA ALA A 723 -22.24 38.52 40.39
C ALA A 723 -23.27 38.14 39.31
N PRO A 724 -24.49 37.65 39.62
CA PRO A 724 -25.47 37.32 38.59
C PRO A 724 -25.95 38.55 37.81
N TRP A 725 -25.90 39.75 38.41
CA TRP A 725 -26.23 40.99 37.74
C TRP A 725 -25.18 41.40 36.69
N SER A 726 -23.90 41.40 37.06
CA SER A 726 -22.81 41.71 36.12
C SER A 726 -22.71 40.68 34.99
N SER A 727 -22.89 39.38 35.27
CA SER A 727 -22.93 38.35 34.22
C SER A 727 -24.09 38.55 33.23
N ALA A 728 -25.25 39.06 33.67
CA ALA A 728 -26.36 39.35 32.76
C ALA A 728 -26.09 40.57 31.83
N LEU A 729 -25.21 41.49 32.25
CA LEU A 729 -24.88 42.69 31.47
C LEU A 729 -23.95 42.41 30.30
N VAL A 730 -23.14 41.37 30.40
CA VAL A 730 -22.21 40.93 29.34
C VAL A 730 -22.91 40.79 27.98
N ASP A 731 -24.13 40.24 27.95
CA ASP A 731 -24.89 39.99 26.72
C ASP A 731 -25.96 41.07 26.46
N SER A 732 -25.94 42.16 27.22
CA SER A 732 -26.99 43.20 27.14
C SER A 732 -26.84 44.13 25.93
N VAL A 733 -25.65 44.23 25.35
CA VAL A 733 -25.36 45.05 24.15
C VAL A 733 -25.46 44.17 22.90
N PRO A 734 -26.46 44.39 22.02
CA PRO A 734 -26.69 43.54 20.85
C PRO A 734 -25.54 43.58 19.83
N GLY A 735 -25.12 42.40 19.36
CA GLY A 735 -24.10 42.21 18.31
C GLY A 735 -23.10 41.11 18.67
N ASN A 736 -22.24 40.74 17.72
CA ASN A 736 -21.15 39.80 17.98
C ASN A 736 -20.01 40.50 18.73
N ARG A 737 -19.40 39.82 19.70
CA ARG A 737 -18.17 40.25 20.38
C ARG A 737 -16.98 39.85 19.53
N ASP A 738 -16.22 40.84 19.08
CA ASP A 738 -14.97 40.63 18.34
C ASP A 738 -13.73 40.88 19.21
N ASP A 739 -13.92 41.35 20.45
CA ASP A 739 -12.88 41.70 21.41
C ASP A 739 -13.16 41.13 22.80
N ASP A 740 -12.13 41.10 23.65
CA ASP A 740 -12.24 40.62 25.02
C ASP A 740 -13.15 41.51 25.85
N THR A 741 -13.84 40.92 26.83
CA THR A 741 -14.78 41.65 27.66
C THR A 741 -14.46 41.44 29.13
N THR A 742 -14.13 42.53 29.80
CA THR A 742 -13.93 42.59 31.25
C THR A 742 -15.01 43.46 31.87
N VAL A 743 -15.61 42.95 32.95
CA VAL A 743 -16.62 43.66 33.75
C VAL A 743 -16.27 43.52 35.22
N LEU A 744 -16.20 44.65 35.94
CA LEU A 744 -15.97 44.71 37.38
C LEU A 744 -17.07 45.54 38.04
N ALA A 745 -17.89 44.89 38.86
CA ALA A 745 -18.98 45.50 39.60
C ALA A 745 -18.62 45.62 41.09
N ILE A 746 -18.76 46.82 41.65
CA ILE A 746 -18.41 47.17 43.03
C ILE A 746 -19.64 47.77 43.70
N ARG A 747 -20.24 47.05 44.65
CA ARG A 747 -21.40 47.53 45.40
C ARG A 747 -21.02 47.81 46.84
N ARG A 748 -21.42 48.97 47.35
CA ARG A 748 -21.25 49.27 48.77
C ARG A 748 -22.36 48.58 49.57
N THR A 749 -21.99 47.73 50.52
CA THR A 749 -22.99 47.08 51.38
C THR A 749 -23.46 48.05 52.46
N SER A 750 -24.73 47.95 52.83
CA SER A 750 -25.24 48.62 54.03
C SER A 750 -24.66 47.88 55.23
N GLY A 751 -23.64 48.46 55.86
CA GLY A 751 -22.99 47.90 57.05
C GLY A 751 -23.93 47.70 58.24
#